data_AF-A0A1Y2IC74-F1
#
_entry.id   AF-A0A1Y2IC74-F1
#
_cell.length_a   1.000
_cell.length_b   1.000
_cell.length_c   1.000
_cell.angle_alpha   90.00
_cell.angle_beta   90.00
_cell.angle_gamma   90.00
#
_symmetry.space_group_name_H-M   'P 1'
#
loop_
_entity.id
_entity.type
_entity.pdbx_description
1 polymer ?
#
loop_
_entity_poly.entity_id
_entity_poly.type
_entity_poly.pdbx_seq_one_letter_code
_entity_poly.pdbx_strand_id
1 'polypeptide(L)'
;MDKLSNLAKFKSTCPFLGRTKTSTLRTLCTSASPRFPTVSKLTEKATKCPVMGPALQIRSKQMVAGYASLAGSAEFAKIPEHQGIKPSAVDAQKCPHASKAIAAARMAEELAQAKKAKAAKAAAAAAAKPATAAPAACPFHATSASEAKPKAKTPGGFDYEKFYAEELEKKHKDASYRYFNNINRLANKFPIAHTGNVKDEVEVWCANDYLGMGNNPVVLETMHRTLDTYGHGAGGTRNIAGNTGMHLALEEELASLHRKPAALVFSSCYVANDATLATLGSKLPGCVYFSDSMNHASMIQGMRHSGAKRVIFKHNDLQDLEMKLAQYPKETPKIIAFESVYSMCGSVGPIKEICDLAEQYGALTFLDEVHAVGLYGPRGAGVAEHLDYDIHKAAGQSPDPIKGTIMDRIDIITGTLGKAYGAVGGYIAGSNDFVDMIRSYAAGFIFTTSLPPVNMAGARASISYQKEYNGDRQLKQLNVRDLKSRFEALDIPVIPGPSHIVPVLVGDPALARLASDTLLAKHNVYVQAINYPTVARGEERLRFTVTPGHNVEQIARLARAVDQTFTELGIKRTSDWAKLGGHAGVGVADPKDVKPVWSDEQLGLHDGTAPAVLHPGQKRVVDQRAVQVTREKFNDLLGPYVEPTAASPEVLKAELPLSAPLAASIPAAVAAASA
;
A
#
# COMPACT_ATOMS: atom_id res chain seq x y z
N MET A 1 47.97 -3.09 11.92
CA MET A 1 47.87 -1.64 12.20
C MET A 1 46.49 -1.04 11.87
N ASP A 2 45.45 -1.83 11.54
CA ASP A 2 44.19 -1.32 10.99
C ASP A 2 43.05 -0.95 11.97
N LYS A 3 43.15 -1.24 13.27
CA LYS A 3 42.06 -0.87 14.22
C LYS A 3 42.02 0.63 14.57
N LEU A 4 43.10 1.37 14.29
CA LEU A 4 43.22 2.80 14.61
C LEU A 4 42.69 3.72 13.48
N SER A 5 42.68 3.27 12.22
CA SER A 5 42.21 4.08 11.09
C SER A 5 40.71 4.34 11.14
N ASN A 6 39.92 3.40 11.69
CA ASN A 6 38.48 3.57 11.84
C ASN A 6 38.08 4.53 12.98
N LEU A 7 38.84 4.58 14.09
CA LEU A 7 38.56 5.52 15.19
C LEU A 7 38.89 6.97 14.81
N ALA A 8 39.89 7.18 13.95
CA ALA A 8 40.27 8.51 13.46
C ALA A 8 39.17 9.15 12.60
N LYS A 9 38.41 8.35 11.82
CA LYS A 9 37.29 8.81 10.98
C LYS A 9 36.16 9.46 11.78
N PHE A 10 36.01 9.10 13.06
CA PHE A 10 34.95 9.63 13.94
C PHE A 10 35.40 10.80 14.82
N LYS A 11 36.65 11.28 14.71
CA LYS A 11 37.14 12.43 15.49
C LYS A 11 36.39 13.72 15.17
N SER A 12 35.95 13.91 13.93
CA SER A 12 35.19 15.10 13.50
C SER A 12 33.74 15.08 14.00
N THR A 13 33.19 13.91 14.29
CA THR A 13 31.77 13.74 14.63
C THR A 13 31.53 13.56 16.14
N CYS A 14 32.51 13.06 16.89
CA CYS A 14 32.39 12.81 18.32
C CYS A 14 33.24 13.80 19.14
N PRO A 15 32.62 14.75 19.88
CA PRO A 15 33.34 15.75 20.67
C PRO A 15 34.32 15.16 21.70
N PHE A 16 34.03 13.95 22.18
CA PHE A 16 34.89 13.21 23.11
C PHE A 16 36.13 12.64 22.42
N LEU A 17 35.99 12.08 21.21
CA LEU A 17 37.13 11.55 20.44
C LEU A 17 37.97 12.67 19.82
N GLY A 18 37.33 13.75 19.36
CA GLY A 18 38.00 14.90 18.75
C GLY A 18 38.98 15.61 19.69
N ARG A 19 38.64 15.70 20.99
CA ARG A 19 39.46 16.36 22.02
C ARG A 19 40.48 15.44 22.71
N THR A 20 40.44 14.12 22.45
CA THR A 20 41.31 13.16 23.13
C THR A 20 42.54 12.83 22.28
N LYS A 21 43.75 12.93 22.86
CA LYS A 21 45.00 12.56 22.19
C LYS A 21 45.00 11.09 21.79
N THR A 22 45.57 10.77 20.62
CA THR A 22 45.59 9.41 20.07
C THR A 22 46.33 8.42 20.98
N SER A 23 47.36 8.88 21.70
CA SER A 23 48.08 8.09 22.71
C SER A 23 47.16 7.69 23.87
N THR A 24 46.34 8.61 24.37
CA THR A 24 45.37 8.36 25.45
C THR A 24 44.29 7.35 25.01
N LEU A 25 43.80 7.45 23.77
CA LEU A 25 42.84 6.49 23.23
C LEU A 25 43.44 5.07 23.14
N ARG A 26 44.71 4.96 22.72
CA ARG A 26 45.42 3.68 22.67
C ARG A 26 45.52 3.06 24.07
N THR A 27 45.93 3.84 25.07
CA THR A 27 45.99 3.37 26.46
C THR A 27 44.61 2.93 26.97
N LEU A 28 43.54 3.68 26.70
CA LEU A 28 42.19 3.33 27.14
C LEU A 28 41.65 2.06 26.45
N CYS A 29 42.01 1.83 25.19
CA CYS A 29 41.65 0.61 24.45
C CYS A 29 42.33 -0.64 25.01
N THR A 30 43.58 -0.53 25.46
CA THR A 30 44.39 -1.69 25.87
C THR A 30 44.39 -1.94 27.38
N SER A 31 44.04 -0.94 28.19
CA SER A 31 43.93 -1.10 29.64
C SER A 31 42.57 -1.70 30.03
N ALA A 32 42.59 -2.74 30.86
CA ALA A 32 41.39 -3.31 31.46
C ALA A 32 40.73 -2.34 32.45
N SER A 33 39.40 -2.38 32.53
CA SER A 33 38.65 -1.63 33.54
C SER A 33 38.94 -2.19 34.93
N PRO A 34 39.20 -1.35 35.94
CA PRO A 34 39.36 -1.81 37.33
C PRO A 34 38.06 -2.38 37.90
N ARG A 35 36.91 -1.94 37.37
CA ARG A 35 35.57 -2.32 37.83
C ARG A 35 35.03 -3.53 37.06
N PHE A 36 35.43 -3.69 35.80
CA PHE A 36 35.01 -4.78 34.92
C PHE A 36 36.21 -5.35 34.14
N PRO A 37 36.99 -6.28 34.72
CA PRO A 37 38.27 -6.71 34.16
C PRO A 37 38.20 -7.29 32.73
N THR A 38 37.02 -7.73 32.29
CA THR A 38 36.77 -8.29 30.96
C THR A 38 36.53 -7.26 29.86
N VAL A 39 36.45 -5.97 30.19
CA VAL A 39 36.29 -4.89 29.20
C VAL A 39 37.38 -3.83 29.35
N SER A 40 37.69 -3.13 28.26
CA SER A 40 38.64 -2.03 28.29
C SER A 40 38.07 -0.80 28.99
N LYS A 41 38.94 0.06 29.53
CA LYS A 41 38.54 1.36 30.11
C LYS A 41 37.82 2.25 29.09
N LEU A 42 38.12 2.10 27.79
CA LEU A 42 37.40 2.82 26.74
C LEU A 42 35.95 2.35 26.65
N THR A 43 35.71 1.03 26.63
CA THR A 43 34.35 0.47 26.60
C THR A 43 33.56 0.87 27.83
N GLU A 44 34.18 0.86 29.01
CA GLU A 44 33.54 1.34 30.24
C GLU A 44 33.11 2.81 30.12
N LYS A 45 33.98 3.70 29.63
CA LYS A 45 33.61 5.12 29.41
C LYS A 45 32.52 5.29 28.36
N ALA A 46 32.53 4.46 27.31
CA ALA A 46 31.52 4.51 26.25
C ALA A 46 30.10 4.19 26.76
N THR A 47 29.96 3.40 27.83
CA THR A 47 28.64 3.14 28.45
C THR A 47 28.00 4.38 29.08
N LYS A 48 28.81 5.39 29.43
CA LYS A 48 28.35 6.68 29.98
C LYS A 48 28.10 7.73 28.90
N CYS A 49 28.36 7.41 27.63
CA CYS A 49 28.08 8.32 26.51
C CYS A 49 26.56 8.40 26.29
N PRO A 50 25.96 9.60 26.20
CA PRO A 50 24.51 9.74 26.01
C PRO A 50 24.01 9.20 24.65
N VAL A 51 24.91 9.03 23.68
CA VAL A 51 24.60 8.46 22.35
C VAL A 51 24.94 6.97 22.26
N MET A 52 26.15 6.57 22.66
CA MET A 52 26.59 5.17 22.57
C MET A 52 26.13 4.29 23.74
N GLY A 53 25.91 4.86 24.92
CA GLY A 53 25.47 4.14 26.12
C GLY A 53 24.15 3.40 25.91
N PRO A 54 23.09 4.05 25.40
CA PRO A 54 21.84 3.38 25.07
C PRO A 54 22.01 2.23 24.06
N ALA A 55 22.81 2.43 22.99
CA ALA A 55 23.07 1.41 21.98
C ALA A 55 23.85 0.20 22.54
N LEU A 56 24.86 0.44 23.38
CA LEU A 56 25.62 -0.61 24.05
C LEU A 56 24.77 -1.39 25.07
N GLN A 57 23.85 -0.72 25.76
CA GLN A 57 22.89 -1.39 26.65
C GLN A 57 21.89 -2.27 25.88
N ILE A 58 21.41 -1.83 24.72
CA ILE A 58 20.54 -2.64 23.86
C ILE A 58 21.29 -3.89 23.39
N ARG A 59 22.53 -3.74 22.91
CA ARG A 59 23.36 -4.86 22.44
C ARG A 59 23.73 -5.84 23.57
N SER A 60 23.99 -5.34 24.77
CA SER A 60 24.21 -6.17 25.96
C SER A 60 22.96 -6.97 26.34
N LYS A 61 21.76 -6.37 26.28
CA LYS A 61 20.49 -7.08 26.48
C LYS A 61 20.25 -8.14 25.42
N GLN A 62 20.64 -7.89 24.17
CA GLN A 62 20.54 -8.87 23.08
C GLN A 62 21.52 -10.05 23.23
N MET A 63 22.73 -9.83 23.74
CA MET A 63 23.66 -10.95 24.05
C MET A 63 23.18 -11.83 25.20
N VAL A 64 22.54 -11.24 26.22
CA VAL A 64 21.94 -12.00 27.34
C VAL A 64 20.72 -12.81 26.87
N ALA A 65 19.91 -12.26 25.96
CA ALA A 65 18.81 -12.99 25.34
C ALA A 65 19.29 -14.18 24.48
N GLY A 66 20.44 -14.06 23.81
CA GLY A 66 21.05 -15.15 23.04
C GLY A 66 21.48 -16.34 23.92
N TYR A 67 22.06 -16.08 25.09
CA TYR A 67 22.46 -17.14 26.04
C TYR A 67 21.28 -17.78 26.75
N ALA A 68 20.19 -17.04 27.02
CA ALA A 68 18.99 -17.58 27.64
C ALA A 68 18.21 -18.55 26.72
N SER A 69 18.40 -18.46 25.40
CA SER A 69 17.70 -19.35 24.44
C SER A 69 18.30 -20.77 24.32
N LEU A 70 19.48 -21.01 24.90
CA LEU A 70 20.16 -22.32 24.87
C LEU A 70 20.07 -23.10 26.18
N ALA A 71 19.46 -22.54 27.22
CA ALA A 71 19.39 -23.14 28.56
C ALA A 71 18.03 -23.80 28.88
N GLY A 72 17.24 -24.12 27.85
CA GLY A 72 15.86 -24.57 28.01
C GLY A 72 15.48 -25.66 27.03
N SER A 73 16.23 -26.76 26.98
CA SER A 73 15.75 -27.99 26.35
C SER A 73 16.27 -29.21 27.10
N ALA A 74 15.37 -30.17 27.34
CA ALA A 74 15.63 -31.46 27.97
C ALA A 74 16.72 -32.31 27.26
N GLU A 75 17.24 -31.83 26.13
CA GLU A 75 18.38 -32.41 25.40
C GLU A 75 19.72 -32.22 26.13
N PHE A 76 19.92 -31.13 26.88
CA PHE A 76 21.21 -30.91 27.57
C PHE A 76 21.46 -31.92 28.70
N ALA A 77 20.38 -32.45 29.30
CA ALA A 77 20.44 -33.47 30.35
C ALA A 77 20.79 -34.87 29.81
N LYS A 78 20.66 -35.10 28.49
CA LYS A 78 20.95 -36.39 27.84
C LYS A 78 22.38 -36.50 27.29
N ILE A 79 23.08 -35.39 27.14
CA ILE A 79 24.47 -35.33 26.63
C ILE A 79 25.46 -36.18 27.47
N PRO A 80 25.36 -36.27 28.82
CA PRO A 80 26.31 -37.06 29.61
C PRO A 80 26.17 -38.58 29.44
N GLU A 81 25.01 -39.08 29.02
CA GLU A 81 24.76 -40.52 28.86
C GLU A 81 25.50 -41.10 27.65
N HIS A 82 25.83 -40.27 26.65
CA HIS A 82 26.48 -40.73 25.42
C HIS A 82 28.03 -40.73 25.47
N GLN A 83 28.63 -40.25 26.58
CA GLN A 83 30.10 -40.15 26.73
C GLN A 83 30.65 -40.67 28.07
N GLY A 84 29.83 -41.32 28.92
CA GLY A 84 30.32 -41.99 30.12
C GLY A 84 30.89 -41.09 31.22
N ILE A 85 30.63 -39.77 31.19
CA ILE A 85 31.08 -38.82 32.20
C ILE A 85 29.88 -38.42 33.07
N LYS A 86 29.89 -38.83 34.35
CA LYS A 86 28.90 -38.42 35.36
C LYS A 86 29.50 -37.36 36.29
N PRO A 87 29.34 -36.06 36.05
CA PRO A 87 29.71 -35.06 37.05
C PRO A 87 28.69 -35.09 38.18
N SER A 88 29.16 -35.20 39.43
CA SER A 88 28.28 -35.13 40.60
C SER A 88 27.73 -33.70 40.75
N ALA A 89 26.53 -33.54 41.34
CA ALA A 89 25.91 -32.22 41.58
C ALA A 89 26.79 -31.27 42.41
N VAL A 90 27.76 -31.80 43.15
CA VAL A 90 28.73 -31.04 43.94
C VAL A 90 29.81 -30.39 43.06
N ASP A 91 30.10 -30.95 41.88
CA ASP A 91 31.16 -30.46 40.98
C ASP A 91 30.65 -29.43 39.96
N ALA A 92 29.35 -29.38 39.68
CA ALA A 92 28.74 -28.35 38.82
C ALA A 92 28.86 -26.93 39.41
N GLN A 93 28.91 -26.80 40.74
CA GLN A 93 29.10 -25.51 41.42
C GLN A 93 30.53 -24.96 41.34
N LYS A 94 31.52 -25.81 41.05
CA LYS A 94 32.92 -25.38 40.86
C LYS A 94 33.18 -24.84 39.45
N CYS A 95 32.27 -25.09 38.51
CA CYS A 95 32.36 -24.54 37.16
C CYS A 95 31.82 -23.09 37.14
N PRO A 96 32.67 -22.08 36.85
CA PRO A 96 32.25 -20.67 36.86
C PRO A 96 31.23 -20.31 35.77
N HIS A 97 30.96 -21.22 34.82
CA HIS A 97 29.92 -21.05 33.79
C HIS A 97 28.56 -21.61 34.24
N ALA A 98 28.54 -22.77 34.91
CA ALA A 98 27.30 -23.39 35.37
C ALA A 98 26.68 -22.63 36.55
N SER A 99 27.48 -22.12 37.50
CA SER A 99 26.96 -21.32 38.62
C SER A 99 26.33 -20.00 38.16
N LYS A 100 26.89 -19.35 37.13
CA LYS A 100 26.35 -18.12 36.54
C LYS A 100 25.08 -18.37 35.74
N ALA A 101 24.99 -19.50 35.03
CA ALA A 101 23.78 -19.89 34.31
C ALA A 101 22.60 -20.15 35.29
N ILE A 102 22.87 -20.82 36.40
CA ILE A 102 21.87 -21.09 37.45
C ILE A 102 21.39 -19.79 38.12
N ALA A 103 22.32 -18.87 38.44
CA ALA A 103 21.95 -17.57 39.00
C ALA A 103 21.13 -16.71 38.03
N ALA A 104 21.45 -16.75 36.73
CA ALA A 104 20.70 -16.03 35.70
C ALA A 104 19.28 -16.60 35.49
N ALA A 105 19.12 -17.92 35.53
CA ALA A 105 17.81 -18.57 35.45
C ALA A 105 16.89 -18.15 36.61
N ARG A 106 17.42 -18.12 37.85
CA ARG A 106 16.67 -17.70 39.03
C ARG A 106 16.21 -16.24 38.97
N MET A 107 17.08 -15.33 38.52
CA MET A 107 16.70 -13.92 38.30
C MET A 107 15.63 -13.75 37.22
N ALA A 108 15.64 -14.59 36.17
CA ALA A 108 14.64 -14.54 35.11
C ALA A 108 13.25 -14.98 35.62
N GLU A 109 13.19 -16.00 36.48
CA GLU A 109 11.95 -16.45 37.11
C GLU A 109 11.36 -15.40 38.07
N GLU A 110 12.20 -14.77 38.90
CA GLU A 110 11.77 -13.69 39.82
C GLU A 110 11.19 -12.48 39.04
N LEU A 111 11.80 -12.11 37.91
CA LEU A 111 11.31 -11.04 37.03
C LEU A 111 10.00 -11.40 36.31
N ALA A 112 9.80 -12.67 35.95
CA ALA A 112 8.58 -13.15 35.31
C ALA A 112 7.39 -13.14 36.29
N GLN A 113 7.62 -13.52 37.55
CA GLN A 113 6.60 -13.49 38.60
C GLN A 113 6.17 -12.04 38.93
N ALA A 114 7.12 -11.10 39.00
CA ALA A 114 6.82 -9.68 39.23
C ALA A 114 5.97 -9.05 38.11
N LYS A 115 6.15 -9.49 36.84
CA LYS A 115 5.35 -9.03 35.70
C LYS A 115 3.91 -9.55 35.73
N LYS A 116 3.69 -10.81 36.12
CA LYS A 116 2.35 -11.40 36.26
C LYS A 116 1.51 -10.68 37.32
N ALA A 117 2.11 -10.33 38.46
CA ALA A 117 1.43 -9.59 39.54
C ALA A 117 0.97 -8.18 39.09
N LYS A 118 1.77 -7.51 38.24
CA LYS A 118 1.45 -6.17 37.71
C LYS A 118 0.33 -6.20 36.65
N ALA A 119 0.27 -7.26 35.84
CA ALA A 119 -0.77 -7.44 34.82
C ALA A 119 -2.14 -7.75 35.43
N ALA A 120 -2.18 -8.58 36.48
CA ALA A 120 -3.43 -8.89 37.20
C ALA A 120 -4.06 -7.65 37.84
N LYS A 121 -3.23 -6.72 38.36
CA LYS A 121 -3.70 -5.46 38.97
C LYS A 121 -4.24 -4.45 37.95
N ALA A 122 -3.78 -4.50 36.69
CA ALA A 122 -4.27 -3.66 35.61
C ALA A 122 -5.60 -4.16 35.01
N ALA A 123 -5.79 -5.48 34.95
CA ALA A 123 -7.03 -6.08 34.45
C ALA A 123 -8.25 -5.82 35.37
N ALA A 124 -8.03 -5.77 36.69
CA ALA A 124 -9.09 -5.50 37.66
C ALA A 124 -9.63 -4.06 37.60
N ALA A 125 -8.85 -3.10 37.09
CA ALA A 125 -9.25 -1.69 37.01
C ALA A 125 -10.09 -1.35 35.75
N ALA A 126 -10.08 -2.22 34.73
CA ALA A 126 -10.76 -1.98 33.45
C ALA A 126 -12.23 -2.47 33.41
N ALA A 127 -12.69 -3.19 34.44
CA ALA A 127 -13.99 -3.87 34.43
C ALA A 127 -15.18 -3.01 34.90
N ALA A 128 -15.03 -1.69 35.08
CA ALA A 128 -16.10 -0.83 35.58
C ALA A 128 -16.36 0.38 34.66
N LYS A 129 -17.15 0.16 33.58
CA LYS A 129 -18.16 1.09 33.02
C LYS A 129 -18.66 0.62 31.64
N PRO A 130 -19.97 0.53 31.38
CA PRO A 130 -20.51 0.32 30.04
C PRO A 130 -20.66 1.67 29.32
N ALA A 131 -20.14 1.79 28.09
CA ALA A 131 -20.32 2.94 27.22
C ALA A 131 -21.26 2.60 26.07
N THR A 132 -22.26 3.46 25.85
CA THR A 132 -23.22 3.43 24.74
C THR A 132 -22.55 3.85 23.44
N ALA A 133 -22.80 3.10 22.37
CA ALA A 133 -22.06 3.18 21.11
C ALA A 133 -22.64 4.23 20.13
N ALA A 134 -21.85 5.28 19.87
CA ALA A 134 -21.88 6.05 18.63
C ALA A 134 -21.04 5.31 17.55
N PRO A 135 -21.25 5.55 16.24
CA PRO A 135 -20.52 4.87 15.18
C PRO A 135 -19.01 5.05 15.37
N ALA A 136 -18.30 3.93 15.53
CA ALA A 136 -16.92 3.90 16.00
C ALA A 136 -15.97 4.52 14.96
N ALA A 137 -15.66 5.80 15.14
CA ALA A 137 -14.50 6.44 14.53
C ALA A 137 -13.20 5.71 14.94
N CYS A 138 -12.14 5.89 14.15
CA CYS A 138 -10.80 5.37 14.48
C CYS A 138 -10.44 5.64 15.96
N PRO A 139 -9.96 4.65 16.74
CA PRO A 139 -9.74 4.78 18.19
C PRO A 139 -8.73 5.88 18.58
N PHE A 140 -7.91 6.34 17.63
CA PHE A 140 -7.01 7.48 17.79
C PHE A 140 -7.71 8.85 17.78
N HIS A 141 -8.92 8.96 17.24
CA HIS A 141 -9.69 10.21 17.21
C HIS A 141 -10.68 10.32 18.37
N ALA A 142 -11.11 9.19 18.94
CA ALA A 142 -11.99 9.16 20.12
C ALA A 142 -11.27 9.57 21.42
N THR A 143 -9.94 9.71 21.40
CA THR A 143 -9.11 9.95 22.59
C THR A 143 -8.50 11.36 22.67
N SER A 144 -8.96 12.31 21.85
CA SER A 144 -8.49 13.72 21.97
C SER A 144 -9.01 14.46 23.21
N ALA A 145 -9.63 13.77 24.16
CA ALA A 145 -9.98 14.28 25.49
C ALA A 145 -9.42 13.42 26.64
N SER A 146 -8.40 12.58 26.39
CA SER A 146 -7.59 12.03 27.47
C SER A 146 -6.42 12.98 27.73
N GLU A 147 -6.48 13.68 28.86
CA GLU A 147 -5.40 14.52 29.41
C GLU A 147 -4.13 13.68 29.63
N ALA A 148 -3.36 13.45 28.56
CA ALA A 148 -2.01 12.95 28.68
C ALA A 148 -1.18 14.06 29.36
N LYS A 149 -0.80 13.85 30.62
CA LYS A 149 0.07 14.78 31.38
C LYS A 149 1.27 15.16 30.51
N PRO A 150 1.46 16.46 30.17
CA PRO A 150 2.57 16.87 29.32
C PRO A 150 3.89 16.47 29.96
N LYS A 151 4.76 15.82 29.18
CA LYS A 151 6.15 15.56 29.59
C LYS A 151 6.78 16.88 30.01
N ALA A 152 7.47 16.89 31.16
CA ALA A 152 8.13 18.07 31.70
C ALA A 152 9.00 18.73 30.62
N LYS A 153 8.70 20.00 30.33
CA LYS A 153 9.40 20.80 29.31
C LYS A 153 10.89 20.88 29.66
N THR A 154 11.76 20.71 28.66
CA THR A 154 13.15 21.16 28.79
C THR A 154 13.15 22.70 28.71
N PRO A 155 13.56 23.42 29.78
CA PRO A 155 13.57 24.89 29.73
C PRO A 155 14.49 25.38 28.60
N GLY A 156 13.97 26.27 27.75
CA GLY A 156 14.74 26.90 26.65
C GLY A 156 14.79 26.13 25.31
N GLY A 157 14.13 24.98 25.18
CA GLY A 157 14.03 24.24 23.90
C GLY A 157 12.81 24.63 23.05
N PHE A 158 12.83 24.28 21.75
CA PHE A 158 11.66 24.38 20.87
C PHE A 158 10.51 23.49 21.38
N ASP A 159 9.29 24.03 21.43
CA ASP A 159 8.11 23.32 21.92
C ASP A 159 7.46 22.52 20.78
N TYR A 160 7.97 21.30 20.57
CA TYR A 160 7.50 20.41 19.50
C TYR A 160 6.01 20.06 19.61
N GLU A 161 5.51 19.82 20.83
CA GLU A 161 4.10 19.46 21.04
C GLU A 161 3.17 20.65 20.72
N LYS A 162 3.58 21.87 21.10
CA LYS A 162 2.87 23.09 20.68
C LYS A 162 2.84 23.23 19.16
N PHE A 163 3.98 23.03 18.49
CA PHE A 163 4.05 23.09 17.03
C PHE A 163 3.13 22.05 16.36
N TYR A 164 3.11 20.79 16.85
CA TYR A 164 2.20 19.77 16.32
C TYR A 164 0.74 20.16 16.49
N ALA A 165 0.36 20.66 17.68
CA ALA A 165 -1.00 21.12 17.93
C ALA A 165 -1.38 22.29 17.00
N GLU A 166 -0.48 23.24 16.77
CA GLU A 166 -0.71 24.37 15.86
C GLU A 166 -0.86 23.91 14.39
N GLU A 167 -0.08 22.95 13.92
CA GLU A 167 -0.23 22.38 12.57
C GLU A 167 -1.54 21.59 12.40
N LEU A 168 -1.95 20.83 13.42
CA LEU A 168 -3.22 20.11 13.40
C LEU A 168 -4.42 21.08 13.47
N GLU A 169 -4.32 22.14 14.25
CA GLU A 169 -5.35 23.18 14.33
C GLU A 169 -5.57 23.88 12.99
N LYS A 170 -4.51 24.08 12.18
CA LYS A 170 -4.66 24.57 10.80
C LYS A 170 -5.54 23.65 9.95
N LYS A 171 -5.39 22.33 10.10
CA LYS A 171 -6.19 21.31 9.39
C LYS A 171 -7.64 21.26 9.88
N HIS A 172 -7.87 21.50 11.17
CA HIS A 172 -9.23 21.60 11.71
C HIS A 172 -9.92 22.87 11.21
N LYS A 173 -9.24 24.02 11.26
CA LYS A 173 -9.77 25.33 10.82
C LYS A 173 -10.14 25.37 9.34
N ASP A 174 -9.36 24.70 8.48
CA ASP A 174 -9.65 24.65 7.04
C ASP A 174 -10.48 23.44 6.60
N ALA A 175 -11.02 22.69 7.57
CA ALA A 175 -11.84 21.49 7.38
C ALA A 175 -11.17 20.37 6.56
N SER A 176 -9.84 20.38 6.41
CA SER A 176 -9.09 19.34 5.68
C SER A 176 -8.54 18.22 6.56
N TYR A 177 -8.77 18.28 7.89
CA TYR A 177 -8.48 17.16 8.80
C TYR A 177 -9.28 15.91 8.40
N ARG A 178 -8.60 14.77 8.33
CA ARG A 178 -9.18 13.52 7.84
C ARG A 178 -9.58 12.62 9.01
N TYR A 179 -10.85 12.22 9.02
CA TYR A 179 -11.34 11.13 9.85
C TYR A 179 -11.50 9.90 8.95
N PHE A 180 -10.92 8.77 9.35
CA PHE A 180 -11.01 7.54 8.57
C PHE A 180 -12.19 6.69 9.01
N ASN A 181 -13.02 6.29 8.04
CA ASN A 181 -14.13 5.37 8.26
C ASN A 181 -13.60 3.94 8.35
N ASN A 182 -13.98 3.22 9.40
CA ASN A 182 -13.66 1.81 9.55
C ASN A 182 -14.59 0.98 8.64
N ILE A 183 -14.07 0.51 7.50
CA ILE A 183 -14.83 -0.22 6.47
C ILE A 183 -14.08 -1.50 6.12
N ASN A 184 -14.73 -2.64 6.35
CA ASN A 184 -14.16 -3.98 6.18
C ASN A 184 -14.89 -4.70 5.05
N ARG A 185 -14.29 -4.73 3.85
CA ARG A 185 -14.91 -5.30 2.64
C ARG A 185 -15.07 -6.82 2.76
N LEU A 186 -16.24 -7.33 2.38
CA LEU A 186 -16.58 -8.75 2.47
C LEU A 186 -16.34 -9.46 1.14
N ALA A 187 -15.35 -10.34 1.08
CA ALA A 187 -14.99 -11.04 -0.17
C ALA A 187 -16.16 -11.87 -0.76
N ASN A 188 -16.95 -12.51 0.10
CA ASN A 188 -18.08 -13.36 -0.30
C ASN A 188 -19.37 -12.57 -0.62
N LYS A 189 -19.39 -11.26 -0.35
CA LYS A 189 -20.56 -10.38 -0.59
C LYS A 189 -20.18 -9.11 -1.35
N PHE A 190 -19.07 -9.10 -2.10
CA PHE A 190 -18.66 -7.91 -2.86
C PHE A 190 -19.82 -7.36 -3.71
N PRO A 191 -20.12 -6.03 -3.68
CA PRO A 191 -19.33 -4.93 -3.11
C PRO A 191 -19.75 -4.48 -1.69
N ILE A 192 -20.28 -5.38 -0.86
CA ILE A 192 -20.67 -5.08 0.53
C ILE A 192 -19.45 -5.07 1.48
N ALA A 193 -19.51 -4.23 2.50
CA ALA A 193 -18.59 -4.19 3.64
C ALA A 193 -19.37 -4.13 4.95
N HIS A 194 -18.69 -4.26 6.09
CA HIS A 194 -19.24 -3.87 7.39
C HIS A 194 -18.44 -2.71 8.00
N THR A 195 -19.08 -1.92 8.87
CA THR A 195 -18.42 -0.81 9.57
C THR A 195 -17.56 -1.30 10.74
N GLY A 196 -17.28 -0.47 11.75
CA GLY A 196 -16.69 -0.93 13.01
C GLY A 196 -17.56 -1.94 13.76
N ASN A 197 -18.86 -2.00 13.45
CA ASN A 197 -19.76 -3.05 13.91
C ASN A 197 -19.93 -4.10 12.80
N VAL A 198 -19.58 -5.36 13.08
CA VAL A 198 -19.67 -6.47 12.11
C VAL A 198 -21.09 -6.76 11.58
N LYS A 199 -22.12 -6.28 12.28
CA LYS A 199 -23.54 -6.43 11.87
C LYS A 199 -24.05 -5.29 10.98
N ASP A 200 -23.30 -4.20 10.89
CA ASP A 200 -23.68 -2.99 10.18
C ASP A 200 -23.10 -3.03 8.77
N GLU A 201 -23.84 -3.63 7.84
CA GLU A 201 -23.44 -3.80 6.44
C GLU A 201 -23.76 -2.56 5.59
N VAL A 202 -22.81 -2.17 4.74
CA VAL A 202 -22.90 -1.02 3.85
C VAL A 202 -22.46 -1.37 2.43
N GLU A 203 -23.05 -0.71 1.44
CA GLU A 203 -22.67 -0.79 0.03
C GLU A 203 -21.48 0.15 -0.25
N VAL A 204 -20.38 -0.37 -0.82
CA VAL A 204 -19.16 0.41 -1.07
C VAL A 204 -19.10 0.93 -2.50
N TRP A 205 -19.16 2.25 -2.65
CA TRP A 205 -19.21 2.94 -3.95
C TRP A 205 -17.98 3.78 -4.29
N CYS A 206 -16.94 3.77 -3.45
CA CYS A 206 -15.70 4.53 -3.66
C CYS A 206 -14.41 3.67 -3.60
N ALA A 207 -14.54 2.34 -3.66
CA ALA A 207 -13.39 1.44 -3.72
C ALA A 207 -12.74 1.42 -5.11
N ASN A 208 -11.42 1.42 -5.16
CA ASN A 208 -10.68 1.30 -6.41
C ASN A 208 -10.42 -0.16 -6.83
N ASP A 209 -10.99 -1.16 -6.14
CA ASP A 209 -11.04 -2.56 -6.59
C ASP A 209 -12.06 -2.68 -7.73
N TYR A 210 -11.70 -2.10 -8.87
CA TYR A 210 -12.64 -1.71 -9.93
C TYR A 210 -13.38 -2.86 -10.60
N LEU A 211 -12.79 -4.05 -10.56
CA LEU A 211 -13.30 -5.28 -11.17
C LEU A 211 -13.61 -6.37 -10.11
N GLY A 212 -13.46 -6.05 -8.83
CA GLY A 212 -13.60 -7.04 -7.74
C GLY A 212 -12.59 -8.18 -7.88
N MET A 213 -11.35 -7.88 -8.27
CA MET A 213 -10.34 -8.93 -8.38
C MET A 213 -9.78 -9.36 -7.03
N GLY A 214 -9.91 -8.51 -6.01
CA GLY A 214 -9.58 -8.86 -4.63
C GLY A 214 -10.46 -9.99 -4.05
N ASN A 215 -11.56 -10.35 -4.73
CA ASN A 215 -12.44 -11.45 -4.36
C ASN A 215 -12.67 -12.47 -5.49
N ASN A 216 -11.85 -12.44 -6.54
CA ASN A 216 -11.95 -13.40 -7.63
C ASN A 216 -11.48 -14.80 -7.14
N PRO A 217 -12.26 -15.89 -7.39
CA PRO A 217 -11.92 -17.21 -6.88
C PRO A 217 -10.54 -17.74 -7.28
N VAL A 218 -10.10 -17.58 -8.54
CA VAL A 218 -8.79 -18.09 -8.97
C VAL A 218 -7.64 -17.27 -8.36
N VAL A 219 -7.87 -15.98 -8.09
CA VAL A 219 -6.90 -15.12 -7.38
C VAL A 219 -6.75 -15.60 -5.93
N LEU A 220 -7.86 -15.77 -5.21
CA LEU A 220 -7.83 -16.23 -3.81
C LEU A 220 -7.23 -17.64 -3.69
N GLU A 221 -7.63 -18.56 -4.56
CA GLU A 221 -7.08 -19.92 -4.63
C GLU A 221 -5.55 -19.90 -4.82
N THR A 222 -5.07 -19.12 -5.80
CA THR A 222 -3.63 -18.99 -6.08
C THR A 222 -2.88 -18.40 -4.89
N MET A 223 -3.47 -17.41 -4.22
CA MET A 223 -2.90 -16.82 -3.00
C MET A 223 -2.79 -17.83 -1.86
N HIS A 224 -3.82 -18.65 -1.63
CA HIS A 224 -3.78 -19.72 -0.62
C HIS A 224 -2.67 -20.73 -0.89
N ARG A 225 -2.60 -21.27 -2.11
CA ARG A 225 -1.54 -22.21 -2.51
C ARG A 225 -0.14 -21.62 -2.34
N THR A 226 0.01 -20.33 -2.64
CA THR A 226 1.28 -19.62 -2.47
C THR A 226 1.64 -19.43 -0.99
N LEU A 227 0.66 -19.14 -0.12
CA LEU A 227 0.86 -19.06 1.33
C LEU A 227 1.34 -20.40 1.90
N ASP A 228 0.71 -21.49 1.49
CA ASP A 228 1.06 -22.84 1.97
C ASP A 228 2.47 -23.26 1.49
N THR A 229 2.87 -22.82 0.30
CA THR A 229 4.17 -23.18 -0.31
C THR A 229 5.32 -22.30 0.19
N TYR A 230 5.13 -20.98 0.24
CA TYR A 230 6.21 -20.00 0.45
C TYR A 230 6.06 -19.15 1.71
N GLY A 231 4.97 -19.32 2.46
CA GLY A 231 4.64 -18.46 3.60
C GLY A 231 4.24 -17.05 3.19
N HIS A 232 4.26 -16.12 4.15
CA HIS A 232 3.81 -14.75 3.94
C HIS A 232 4.90 -13.82 3.42
N GLY A 233 5.85 -13.40 4.28
CA GLY A 233 6.82 -12.36 3.93
C GLY A 233 7.96 -12.87 3.05
N ALA A 234 8.47 -12.02 2.15
CA ALA A 234 9.62 -12.35 1.31
C ALA A 234 10.94 -12.53 2.09
N GLY A 235 11.01 -12.07 3.35
CA GLY A 235 12.16 -12.29 4.24
C GLY A 235 13.37 -11.37 4.01
N GLY A 236 13.35 -10.51 2.98
CA GLY A 236 14.45 -9.57 2.73
C GLY A 236 14.20 -8.61 1.56
N THR A 237 15.23 -7.88 1.17
CA THR A 237 15.20 -6.99 -0.01
C THR A 237 15.43 -7.81 -1.28
N ARG A 238 15.21 -7.24 -2.47
CA ARG A 238 15.47 -7.93 -3.75
C ARG A 238 16.88 -8.53 -3.81
N ASN A 239 17.89 -7.81 -3.35
CA ASN A 239 19.27 -8.30 -3.38
C ASN A 239 19.60 -9.34 -2.29
N ILE A 240 18.84 -9.39 -1.19
CA ILE A 240 19.15 -10.21 -0.01
C ILE A 240 17.95 -11.10 0.28
N ALA A 241 17.94 -12.30 -0.29
CA ALA A 241 16.93 -13.37 -0.11
C ALA A 241 15.47 -13.01 -0.50
N GLY A 242 15.18 -11.77 -0.90
CA GLY A 242 13.82 -11.31 -1.25
C GLY A 242 13.53 -11.25 -2.75
N ASN A 243 14.34 -11.87 -3.62
CA ASN A 243 14.03 -12.03 -5.04
C ASN A 243 13.64 -13.48 -5.32
N THR A 244 12.35 -13.70 -5.55
CA THR A 244 11.76 -15.06 -5.70
C THR A 244 11.29 -15.30 -7.13
N GLY A 245 11.00 -16.56 -7.49
CA GLY A 245 10.38 -16.90 -8.77
C GLY A 245 9.08 -16.14 -9.05
N MET A 246 8.28 -15.85 -8.00
CA MET A 246 7.07 -15.03 -8.12
C MET A 246 7.34 -13.58 -8.53
N HIS A 247 8.51 -13.02 -8.19
CA HIS A 247 8.89 -11.68 -8.65
C HIS A 247 9.19 -11.68 -10.14
N LEU A 248 10.03 -12.62 -10.58
CA LEU A 248 10.44 -12.74 -11.97
C LEU A 248 9.22 -13.00 -12.86
N ALA A 249 8.35 -13.93 -12.46
CA ALA A 249 7.17 -14.30 -13.22
C ALA A 249 6.12 -13.18 -13.31
N LEU A 250 6.01 -12.33 -12.29
CA LEU A 250 5.14 -11.14 -12.36
C LEU A 250 5.75 -10.04 -13.23
N GLU A 251 7.06 -9.79 -13.13
CA GLU A 251 7.76 -8.81 -13.97
C GLU A 251 7.67 -9.20 -15.45
N GLU A 252 7.78 -10.48 -15.78
CA GLU A 252 7.55 -11.00 -17.13
C GLU A 252 6.09 -10.83 -17.59
N GLU A 253 5.12 -11.15 -16.73
CA GLU A 253 3.69 -10.99 -17.07
C GLU A 253 3.33 -9.52 -17.33
N LEU A 254 3.92 -8.59 -16.58
CA LEU A 254 3.75 -7.14 -16.74
C LEU A 254 4.43 -6.63 -18.03
N ALA A 255 5.63 -7.11 -18.33
CA ALA A 255 6.31 -6.81 -19.59
C ALA A 255 5.48 -7.29 -20.79
N SER A 256 4.95 -8.52 -20.71
CA SER A 256 4.05 -9.11 -21.72
C SER A 256 2.73 -8.35 -21.86
N LEU A 257 2.14 -7.87 -20.75
CA LEU A 257 0.91 -7.08 -20.77
C LEU A 257 1.11 -5.82 -21.62
N HIS A 258 2.16 -5.06 -21.35
CA HIS A 258 2.46 -3.78 -22.02
C HIS A 258 3.21 -3.94 -23.35
N ARG A 259 3.53 -5.17 -23.74
CA ARG A 259 4.39 -5.50 -24.89
C ARG A 259 5.69 -4.70 -24.86
N LYS A 260 6.29 -4.60 -23.67
CA LYS A 260 7.56 -3.92 -23.42
C LYS A 260 8.66 -4.95 -23.13
N PRO A 261 9.93 -4.63 -23.44
CA PRO A 261 11.05 -5.54 -23.18
C PRO A 261 11.19 -5.96 -21.71
N ALA A 262 10.92 -5.07 -20.76
CA ALA A 262 11.05 -5.35 -19.34
C ALA A 262 10.04 -4.59 -18.48
N ALA A 263 9.82 -5.11 -17.27
CA ALA A 263 9.13 -4.42 -16.18
C ALA A 263 9.85 -4.62 -14.85
N LEU A 264 9.53 -3.76 -13.87
CA LEU A 264 10.11 -3.80 -12.52
C LEU A 264 9.04 -3.50 -11.47
N VAL A 265 8.92 -4.37 -10.46
CA VAL A 265 7.91 -4.24 -9.41
C VAL A 265 8.45 -3.51 -8.17
N PHE A 266 7.61 -2.63 -7.62
CA PHE A 266 7.80 -1.82 -6.43
C PHE A 266 6.68 -2.08 -5.40
N SER A 267 6.89 -1.62 -4.17
CA SER A 267 5.92 -1.75 -3.07
C SER A 267 4.57 -1.08 -3.32
N SER A 268 4.54 -0.01 -4.12
CA SER A 268 3.34 0.69 -4.57
C SER A 268 3.65 1.51 -5.82
N CYS A 269 2.63 1.94 -6.56
CA CYS A 269 2.87 2.85 -7.68
C CYS A 269 3.30 4.25 -7.22
N TYR A 270 2.95 4.63 -5.97
CA TYR A 270 3.51 5.85 -5.38
C TYR A 270 5.04 5.78 -5.38
N VAL A 271 5.59 4.67 -4.88
CA VAL A 271 7.05 4.45 -4.83
C VAL A 271 7.62 4.25 -6.24
N ALA A 272 6.91 3.57 -7.14
CA ALA A 272 7.36 3.41 -8.53
C ALA A 272 7.54 4.77 -9.22
N ASN A 273 6.54 5.66 -9.13
CA ASN A 273 6.61 7.00 -9.72
C ASN A 273 7.70 7.85 -9.04
N ASP A 274 7.68 7.92 -7.71
CA ASP A 274 8.63 8.73 -6.93
C ASP A 274 10.07 8.31 -7.22
N ALA A 275 10.38 7.02 -7.05
CA ALA A 275 11.74 6.51 -7.21
C ALA A 275 12.24 6.59 -8.66
N THR A 276 11.37 6.34 -9.64
CA THR A 276 11.75 6.38 -11.06
C THR A 276 12.03 7.81 -11.51
N LEU A 277 11.14 8.76 -11.24
CA LEU A 277 11.32 10.17 -11.62
C LEU A 277 12.45 10.83 -10.81
N ALA A 278 12.62 10.49 -9.53
CA ALA A 278 13.77 10.96 -8.76
C ALA A 278 15.10 10.48 -9.37
N THR A 279 15.16 9.21 -9.77
CA THR A 279 16.36 8.61 -10.37
C THR A 279 16.66 9.18 -11.75
N LEU A 280 15.67 9.24 -12.65
CA LEU A 280 15.84 9.81 -14.00
C LEU A 280 16.34 11.25 -13.95
N GLY A 281 15.68 12.11 -13.17
CA GLY A 281 16.01 13.53 -13.12
C GLY A 281 17.38 13.81 -12.47
N SER A 282 17.86 12.93 -11.59
CA SER A 282 19.19 13.05 -11.00
C SER A 282 20.32 12.46 -11.86
N LYS A 283 20.00 11.59 -12.82
CA LYS A 283 20.99 10.92 -13.71
C LYS A 283 21.07 11.53 -15.10
N LEU A 284 19.97 12.03 -15.65
CA LEU A 284 19.93 12.67 -16.95
C LEU A 284 20.54 14.09 -16.86
N PRO A 285 21.63 14.41 -17.59
CA PRO A 285 22.29 15.71 -17.49
C PRO A 285 21.38 16.86 -17.91
N GLY A 286 21.14 17.81 -17.00
CA GLY A 286 20.32 18.99 -17.29
C GLY A 286 18.85 18.68 -17.60
N CYS A 287 18.33 17.53 -17.11
CA CYS A 287 16.98 17.08 -17.36
C CYS A 287 15.92 18.15 -17.07
N VAL A 288 14.92 18.25 -17.96
CA VAL A 288 13.75 19.11 -17.79
C VAL A 288 12.49 18.27 -17.85
N TYR A 289 11.70 18.34 -16.78
CA TYR A 289 10.37 17.75 -16.73
C TYR A 289 9.31 18.70 -17.28
N PHE A 290 8.42 18.17 -18.12
CA PHE A 290 7.16 18.80 -18.52
C PHE A 290 6.03 18.03 -17.83
N SER A 291 5.48 18.61 -16.77
CA SER A 291 4.48 17.96 -15.92
C SER A 291 3.09 18.52 -16.23
N ASP A 292 2.13 17.64 -16.48
CA ASP A 292 0.72 18.05 -16.47
C ASP A 292 0.37 18.63 -15.08
N SER A 293 -0.41 19.72 -15.06
CA SER A 293 -0.80 20.42 -13.84
C SER A 293 -1.64 19.59 -12.86
N MET A 294 -2.27 18.51 -13.32
CA MET A 294 -3.10 17.61 -12.51
C MET A 294 -2.43 16.27 -12.19
N ASN A 295 -1.14 16.12 -12.47
CA ASN A 295 -0.39 14.91 -12.13
C ASN A 295 -0.52 14.53 -10.64
N HIS A 296 -0.59 13.22 -10.41
CA HIS A 296 -0.66 12.66 -9.07
C HIS A 296 0.53 13.07 -8.20
N ALA A 297 0.28 13.17 -6.89
CA ALA A 297 1.26 13.60 -5.90
C ALA A 297 2.57 12.78 -5.96
N SER A 298 2.51 11.48 -6.25
CA SER A 298 3.71 10.63 -6.37
C SER A 298 4.66 11.10 -7.47
N MET A 299 4.12 11.50 -8.63
CA MET A 299 4.92 12.02 -9.74
C MET A 299 5.52 13.37 -9.38
N ILE A 300 4.71 14.25 -8.77
CA ILE A 300 5.16 15.56 -8.29
C ILE A 300 6.30 15.42 -7.28
N GLN A 301 6.20 14.48 -6.32
CA GLN A 301 7.26 14.25 -5.35
C GLN A 301 8.52 13.70 -6.00
N GLY A 302 8.43 12.70 -6.89
CA GLY A 302 9.60 12.18 -7.60
C GLY A 302 10.36 13.24 -8.37
N MET A 303 9.64 14.08 -9.14
CA MET A 303 10.25 15.20 -9.85
C MET A 303 10.85 16.24 -8.88
N ARG A 304 10.21 16.52 -7.74
CA ARG A 304 10.76 17.42 -6.70
C ARG A 304 12.04 16.87 -6.08
N HIS A 305 12.05 15.59 -5.71
CA HIS A 305 13.18 14.91 -5.10
C HIS A 305 14.39 14.82 -6.04
N SER A 306 14.16 14.79 -7.36
CA SER A 306 15.25 14.77 -8.35
C SER A 306 16.10 16.05 -8.37
N GLY A 307 15.56 17.19 -7.95
CA GLY A 307 16.17 18.51 -8.12
C GLY A 307 16.17 19.05 -9.55
N ALA A 308 15.69 18.27 -10.54
CA ALA A 308 15.64 18.69 -11.94
C ALA A 308 14.67 19.86 -12.18
N LYS A 309 14.88 20.59 -13.29
CA LYS A 309 13.98 21.68 -13.69
C LYS A 309 12.60 21.10 -14.02
N ARG A 310 11.55 21.79 -13.58
CA ARG A 310 10.15 21.39 -13.80
C ARG A 310 9.40 22.52 -14.45
N VAL A 311 8.75 22.24 -15.56
CA VAL A 311 7.89 23.12 -16.31
C VAL A 311 6.49 22.52 -16.27
N ILE A 312 5.53 23.22 -15.70
CA ILE A 312 4.16 22.73 -15.55
C ILE A 312 3.35 23.21 -16.75
N PHE A 313 2.70 22.33 -17.50
CA PHE A 313 1.73 22.69 -18.54
C PHE A 313 0.29 22.51 -18.05
N LYS A 314 -0.64 23.30 -18.58
CA LYS A 314 -2.06 23.24 -18.23
C LYS A 314 -2.62 21.87 -18.56
N HIS A 315 -3.55 21.41 -17.73
CA HIS A 315 -4.10 20.06 -17.83
C HIS A 315 -4.62 19.74 -19.24
N ASN A 316 -4.06 18.69 -19.86
CA ASN A 316 -4.39 18.25 -21.22
C ASN A 316 -4.27 19.33 -22.32
N ASP A 317 -3.53 20.42 -22.09
CA ASP A 317 -3.35 21.52 -23.05
C ASP A 317 -2.08 21.31 -23.89
N LEU A 318 -2.28 20.77 -25.10
CA LEU A 318 -1.21 20.47 -26.05
C LEU A 318 -0.51 21.73 -26.57
N GLN A 319 -1.22 22.85 -26.71
CA GLN A 319 -0.64 24.09 -27.20
C GLN A 319 0.30 24.69 -26.15
N ASP A 320 -0.13 24.70 -24.89
CA ASP A 320 0.72 25.13 -23.78
C ASP A 320 1.94 24.21 -23.61
N LEU A 321 1.77 22.89 -23.76
CA LEU A 321 2.87 21.92 -23.76
C LEU A 321 3.87 22.19 -24.89
N GLU A 322 3.41 22.35 -26.13
CA GLU A 322 4.26 22.64 -27.30
C GLU A 322 5.02 23.96 -27.13
N MET A 323 4.34 25.04 -26.73
CA MET A 323 4.97 26.34 -26.46
C MET A 323 6.08 26.24 -25.40
N LYS A 324 5.91 25.36 -24.41
CA LYS A 324 6.90 25.13 -23.34
C LYS A 324 8.06 24.27 -23.82
N LEU A 325 7.79 23.23 -24.61
CA LEU A 325 8.83 22.37 -25.21
C LEU A 325 9.73 23.15 -26.16
N ALA A 326 9.15 24.04 -26.98
CA ALA A 326 9.86 24.85 -27.96
C ALA A 326 10.88 25.83 -27.36
N GLN A 327 10.83 26.09 -26.05
CA GLN A 327 11.80 26.93 -25.34
C GLN A 327 13.15 26.24 -25.10
N TYR A 328 13.28 24.95 -25.42
CA TYR A 328 14.48 24.16 -25.17
C TYR A 328 15.03 23.56 -26.47
N PRO A 329 16.37 23.48 -26.63
CA PRO A 329 16.98 22.76 -27.74
C PRO A 329 16.54 21.28 -27.75
N LYS A 330 16.42 20.71 -28.95
CA LYS A 330 16.03 19.29 -29.13
C LYS A 330 16.91 18.34 -28.34
N GLU A 331 18.21 18.63 -28.22
CA GLU A 331 19.18 17.75 -27.53
C GLU A 331 19.19 17.87 -26.00
N THR A 332 18.41 18.80 -25.43
CA THR A 332 18.21 18.81 -23.97
C THR A 332 17.46 17.55 -23.56
N PRO A 333 17.90 16.78 -22.56
CA PRO A 333 17.10 15.66 -22.04
C PRO A 333 15.78 16.16 -21.44
N LYS A 334 14.66 15.66 -21.97
CA LYS A 334 13.31 16.07 -21.58
C LYS A 334 12.47 14.84 -21.23
N ILE A 335 11.56 14.99 -20.27
CA ILE A 335 10.55 13.98 -19.94
C ILE A 335 9.19 14.68 -19.85
N ILE A 336 8.23 14.23 -20.65
CA ILE A 336 6.82 14.63 -20.54
C ILE A 336 6.12 13.62 -19.63
N ALA A 337 5.66 14.09 -18.48
CA ALA A 337 5.02 13.26 -17.45
C ALA A 337 3.53 13.60 -17.36
N PHE A 338 2.66 12.60 -17.55
CA PHE A 338 1.21 12.75 -17.58
C PHE A 338 0.48 11.45 -17.19
N GLU A 339 -0.83 11.51 -16.95
CA GLU A 339 -1.67 10.34 -16.67
C GLU A 339 -2.52 9.97 -17.89
N SER A 340 -2.87 8.69 -18.03
CA SER A 340 -3.85 8.29 -19.04
C SER A 340 -5.28 8.58 -18.60
N VAL A 341 -5.64 8.25 -17.35
CA VAL A 341 -6.95 8.51 -16.75
C VAL A 341 -6.77 9.24 -15.43
N TYR A 342 -7.19 10.50 -15.39
CA TYR A 342 -7.01 11.35 -14.21
C TYR A 342 -8.05 11.02 -13.14
N SER A 343 -7.54 10.58 -11.99
CA SER A 343 -8.34 9.93 -10.95
C SER A 343 -9.52 10.76 -10.42
N MET A 344 -9.43 12.08 -10.37
CA MET A 344 -10.39 12.94 -9.67
C MET A 344 -11.46 13.56 -10.56
N CYS A 345 -11.14 13.87 -11.81
CA CYS A 345 -12.07 14.44 -12.79
C CYS A 345 -12.54 13.43 -13.84
N GLY A 346 -11.86 12.29 -13.97
CA GLY A 346 -12.22 11.27 -14.95
C GLY A 346 -11.91 11.65 -16.40
N SER A 347 -11.10 12.69 -16.63
CA SER A 347 -10.55 13.03 -17.95
C SER A 347 -9.54 11.99 -18.42
N VAL A 348 -9.28 11.97 -19.72
CA VAL A 348 -8.30 11.10 -20.37
C VAL A 348 -7.24 11.96 -21.06
N GLY A 349 -5.97 11.60 -20.91
CA GLY A 349 -4.85 12.32 -21.52
C GLY A 349 -4.81 12.15 -23.05
N PRO A 350 -4.39 13.18 -23.82
CA PRO A 350 -4.22 13.09 -25.27
C PRO A 350 -2.90 12.35 -25.63
N ILE A 351 -2.89 11.04 -25.38
CA ILE A 351 -1.66 10.21 -25.40
C ILE A 351 -0.97 10.27 -26.77
N LYS A 352 -1.73 10.13 -27.86
CA LYS A 352 -1.18 10.12 -29.22
C LYS A 352 -0.46 11.44 -29.51
N GLU A 353 -1.11 12.56 -29.25
CA GLU A 353 -0.59 13.89 -29.54
C GLU A 353 0.60 14.23 -28.65
N ILE A 354 0.61 13.77 -27.39
CA ILE A 354 1.78 13.89 -26.53
C ILE A 354 2.96 13.09 -27.07
N CYS A 355 2.75 11.88 -27.60
CA CYS A 355 3.80 11.14 -28.30
C CYS A 355 4.31 11.88 -29.54
N ASP A 356 3.40 12.48 -30.33
CA ASP A 356 3.75 13.28 -31.51
C ASP A 356 4.68 14.45 -31.11
N LEU A 357 4.35 15.16 -30.03
CA LEU A 357 5.20 16.24 -29.49
C LEU A 357 6.51 15.71 -28.88
N ALA A 358 6.49 14.55 -28.22
CA ALA A 358 7.69 13.95 -27.64
C ALA A 358 8.75 13.64 -28.71
N GLU A 359 8.32 13.05 -29.84
CA GLU A 359 9.18 12.76 -30.99
C GLU A 359 9.69 14.05 -31.67
N GLN A 360 8.81 15.04 -31.84
CA GLN A 360 9.16 16.33 -32.44
C GLN A 360 10.27 17.04 -31.64
N TYR A 361 10.13 17.10 -30.31
CA TYR A 361 10.99 17.87 -29.42
C TYR A 361 12.09 17.05 -28.69
N GLY A 362 12.20 15.75 -28.97
CA GLY A 362 13.23 14.89 -28.37
C GLY A 362 13.03 14.69 -26.86
N ALA A 363 11.81 14.34 -26.45
CA ALA A 363 11.46 14.04 -25.07
C ALA A 363 11.09 12.56 -24.90
N LEU A 364 11.36 12.01 -23.71
CA LEU A 364 10.75 10.75 -23.29
C LEU A 364 9.33 11.00 -22.80
N THR A 365 8.48 9.99 -22.93
CA THR A 365 7.14 9.96 -22.35
C THR A 365 7.12 9.10 -21.08
N PHE A 366 6.59 9.68 -20.00
CA PHE A 366 6.30 9.00 -18.75
C PHE A 366 4.79 9.01 -18.56
N LEU A 367 4.15 7.87 -18.80
CA LEU A 367 2.71 7.69 -18.76
C LEU A 367 2.30 6.89 -17.53
N ASP A 368 1.53 7.51 -16.65
CA ASP A 368 0.90 6.83 -15.52
C ASP A 368 -0.47 6.27 -15.95
N GLU A 369 -0.56 4.94 -16.05
CA GLU A 369 -1.77 4.17 -16.42
C GLU A 369 -2.47 3.57 -15.18
N VAL A 370 -2.21 4.07 -13.97
CA VAL A 370 -2.69 3.50 -12.71
C VAL A 370 -4.20 3.35 -12.63
N HIS A 371 -4.95 4.28 -13.22
CA HIS A 371 -6.42 4.23 -13.28
C HIS A 371 -6.95 3.60 -14.58
N ALA A 372 -6.09 2.98 -15.37
CA ALA A 372 -6.46 2.43 -16.67
C ALA A 372 -6.08 0.96 -16.84
N VAL A 373 -4.95 0.52 -16.29
CA VAL A 373 -4.55 -0.88 -16.32
C VAL A 373 -5.63 -1.77 -15.70
N GLY A 374 -5.94 -2.86 -16.38
CA GLY A 374 -7.07 -3.76 -16.16
C GLY A 374 -8.40 -3.30 -16.74
N LEU A 375 -8.56 -2.03 -17.14
CA LEU A 375 -9.86 -1.42 -17.48
C LEU A 375 -10.03 -1.02 -18.95
N TYR A 376 -8.93 -0.80 -19.66
CA TYR A 376 -8.93 -0.34 -21.05
C TYR A 376 -8.01 -1.21 -21.90
N GLY A 377 -8.35 -1.26 -23.19
CA GLY A 377 -7.76 -2.17 -24.17
C GLY A 377 -8.32 -3.61 -24.07
N PRO A 378 -8.15 -4.42 -25.13
CA PRO A 378 -8.70 -5.77 -25.20
C PRO A 378 -8.08 -6.72 -24.16
N ARG A 379 -6.82 -6.50 -23.76
CA ARG A 379 -6.11 -7.31 -22.73
C ARG A 379 -6.03 -6.59 -21.39
N GLY A 380 -6.60 -5.39 -21.29
CA GLY A 380 -6.55 -4.58 -20.08
C GLY A 380 -5.18 -3.95 -19.84
N ALA A 381 -4.40 -3.62 -20.87
CA ALA A 381 -3.08 -3.01 -20.68
C ALA A 381 -3.13 -1.48 -20.43
N GLY A 382 -4.25 -0.81 -20.71
CA GLY A 382 -4.40 0.62 -20.46
C GLY A 382 -5.05 1.37 -21.62
N VAL A 383 -5.11 2.70 -21.52
CA VAL A 383 -5.66 3.55 -22.58
C VAL A 383 -4.73 3.55 -23.80
N ALA A 384 -3.42 3.47 -23.61
CA ALA A 384 -2.47 3.38 -24.73
C ALA A 384 -2.72 2.13 -25.60
N GLU A 385 -3.11 1.00 -24.99
CA GLU A 385 -3.55 -0.20 -25.73
C GLU A 385 -4.92 0.03 -26.41
N HIS A 386 -5.82 0.76 -25.74
CA HIS A 386 -7.17 1.00 -26.24
C HIS A 386 -7.23 1.91 -27.46
N LEU A 387 -6.27 2.83 -27.61
CA LEU A 387 -6.23 3.72 -28.78
C LEU A 387 -5.96 2.97 -30.09
N ASP A 388 -5.33 1.79 -30.02
CA ASP A 388 -5.16 0.86 -31.14
C ASP A 388 -5.86 -0.49 -30.87
N TYR A 389 -7.10 -0.43 -30.35
CA TYR A 389 -7.85 -1.57 -29.82
C TYR A 389 -7.85 -2.79 -30.76
N ASP A 390 -8.22 -2.59 -32.03
CA ASP A 390 -8.39 -3.70 -32.98
C ASP A 390 -7.06 -4.34 -33.38
N ILE A 391 -6.00 -3.54 -33.48
CA ILE A 391 -4.64 -4.03 -33.74
C ILE A 391 -4.19 -4.93 -32.58
N HIS A 392 -4.37 -4.46 -31.34
CA HIS A 392 -4.02 -5.24 -30.16
C HIS A 392 -4.89 -6.49 -29.98
N LYS A 393 -6.20 -6.40 -30.31
CA LYS A 393 -7.12 -7.54 -30.27
C LYS A 393 -6.71 -8.61 -31.28
N ALA A 394 -6.40 -8.21 -32.53
CA ALA A 394 -5.95 -9.13 -33.58
C ALA A 394 -4.63 -9.82 -33.23
N ALA A 395 -3.71 -9.11 -32.56
CA ALA A 395 -2.42 -9.66 -32.13
C ALA A 395 -2.51 -10.59 -30.90
N GLY A 396 -3.70 -10.78 -30.31
CA GLY A 396 -3.95 -11.72 -29.22
C GLY A 396 -2.98 -11.58 -28.04
N GLN A 397 -2.55 -12.71 -27.48
CA GLN A 397 -1.70 -12.74 -26.29
C GLN A 397 -0.21 -12.59 -26.55
N SER A 398 0.22 -12.33 -27.79
CA SER A 398 1.64 -12.13 -28.11
C SER A 398 2.26 -11.06 -27.18
N PRO A 399 3.44 -11.34 -26.59
CA PRO A 399 4.16 -10.38 -25.77
C PRO A 399 4.94 -9.35 -26.62
N ASP A 400 5.01 -9.54 -27.93
CA ASP A 400 5.91 -8.76 -28.78
C ASP A 400 5.39 -7.33 -29.00
N PRO A 401 6.29 -6.33 -29.04
CA PRO A 401 5.93 -4.97 -29.42
C PRO A 401 5.26 -4.93 -30.79
N ILE A 402 4.18 -4.15 -30.92
CA ILE A 402 3.57 -3.88 -32.22
C ILE A 402 4.05 -2.51 -32.69
N LYS A 403 4.97 -2.49 -33.66
CA LYS A 403 5.64 -1.26 -34.07
C LYS A 403 4.65 -0.21 -34.58
N GLY A 404 4.80 1.01 -34.06
CA GLY A 404 4.00 2.17 -34.48
C GLY A 404 2.67 2.35 -33.73
N THR A 405 2.23 1.40 -32.89
CA THR A 405 1.06 1.62 -32.03
C THR A 405 1.39 2.62 -30.93
N ILE A 406 0.36 3.28 -30.38
CA ILE A 406 0.51 4.24 -29.29
C ILE A 406 1.18 3.60 -28.07
N MET A 407 0.83 2.35 -27.72
CA MET A 407 1.50 1.64 -26.63
C MET A 407 3.00 1.39 -26.91
N ASP A 408 3.40 1.11 -28.15
CA ASP A 408 4.83 0.98 -28.53
C ASP A 408 5.57 2.32 -28.41
N ARG A 409 4.91 3.43 -28.78
CA ARG A 409 5.47 4.78 -28.74
C ARG A 409 5.70 5.36 -27.34
N ILE A 410 5.02 4.85 -26.32
CA ILE A 410 5.27 5.28 -24.93
C ILE A 410 6.57 4.68 -24.40
N ASP A 411 7.50 5.51 -23.90
CA ASP A 411 8.79 5.04 -23.41
C ASP A 411 8.69 4.33 -22.06
N ILE A 412 7.93 4.93 -21.14
CA ILE A 412 7.80 4.47 -19.76
C ILE A 412 6.33 4.45 -19.38
N ILE A 413 5.83 3.25 -19.08
CA ILE A 413 4.49 3.06 -18.51
C ILE A 413 4.64 2.76 -17.03
N THR A 414 3.86 3.42 -16.18
CA THR A 414 3.72 3.04 -14.78
C THR A 414 2.30 2.59 -14.47
N GLY A 415 2.19 1.63 -13.54
CA GLY A 415 0.89 1.06 -13.18
C GLY A 415 0.85 0.57 -11.74
N THR A 416 -0.34 0.21 -11.29
CA THR A 416 -0.55 -0.33 -9.94
C THR A 416 -1.15 -1.73 -9.99
N LEU A 417 -0.82 -2.53 -8.98
CA LEU A 417 -1.47 -3.81 -8.70
C LEU A 417 -2.67 -3.66 -7.77
N GLY A 418 -2.84 -2.50 -7.13
CA GLY A 418 -3.80 -2.28 -6.04
C GLY A 418 -5.16 -1.69 -6.42
N LYS A 419 -5.49 -1.65 -7.71
CA LYS A 419 -6.77 -1.13 -8.21
C LYS A 419 -7.55 -2.21 -8.95
N ALA A 420 -7.64 -2.14 -10.28
CA ALA A 420 -8.37 -3.13 -11.07
C ALA A 420 -7.89 -4.57 -10.84
N TYR A 421 -6.60 -4.75 -10.51
CA TYR A 421 -6.03 -6.07 -10.21
C TYR A 421 -6.25 -6.56 -8.78
N GLY A 422 -6.78 -5.74 -7.86
CA GLY A 422 -7.24 -6.19 -6.54
C GLY A 422 -6.15 -6.66 -5.56
N ALA A 423 -4.87 -6.39 -5.83
CA ALA A 423 -3.73 -6.79 -5.00
C ALA A 423 -3.05 -5.57 -4.33
N VAL A 424 -1.72 -5.54 -4.24
CA VAL A 424 -0.96 -4.36 -3.80
C VAL A 424 0.41 -4.36 -4.49
N GLY A 425 0.91 -3.17 -4.81
CA GLY A 425 2.16 -2.99 -5.53
C GLY A 425 2.06 -1.93 -6.63
N GLY A 426 3.19 -1.62 -7.22
CA GLY A 426 3.29 -0.81 -8.44
C GLY A 426 4.41 -1.30 -9.31
N TYR A 427 4.47 -0.82 -10.54
CA TYR A 427 5.51 -1.21 -11.46
C TYR A 427 5.78 -0.13 -12.48
N ILE A 428 6.92 -0.27 -13.15
CA ILE A 428 7.26 0.41 -14.40
C ILE A 428 7.46 -0.65 -15.49
N ALA A 429 7.19 -0.30 -16.74
CA ALA A 429 7.50 -1.08 -17.92
C ALA A 429 8.13 -0.18 -18.99
N GLY A 430 9.14 -0.69 -19.69
CA GLY A 430 9.91 0.07 -20.69
C GLY A 430 11.05 -0.76 -21.29
N SER A 431 12.09 -0.10 -21.79
CA SER A 431 13.27 -0.79 -22.34
C SER A 431 14.08 -1.52 -21.26
N ASN A 432 14.85 -2.53 -21.67
CA ASN A 432 15.72 -3.30 -20.77
C ASN A 432 16.69 -2.41 -20.01
N ASP A 433 17.41 -1.54 -20.71
CA ASP A 433 18.44 -0.67 -20.12
C ASP A 433 17.83 0.37 -19.18
N PHE A 434 16.65 0.92 -19.52
CA PHE A 434 15.92 1.81 -18.63
C PHE A 434 15.54 1.09 -17.34
N VAL A 435 14.89 -0.07 -17.45
CA VAL A 435 14.45 -0.85 -16.30
C VAL A 435 15.64 -1.26 -15.43
N ASP A 436 16.75 -1.68 -16.05
CA ASP A 436 17.94 -2.09 -15.32
C ASP A 436 18.68 -0.91 -14.67
N MET A 437 18.67 0.27 -15.30
CA MET A 437 19.14 1.51 -14.65
C MET A 437 18.31 1.82 -13.40
N ILE A 438 16.98 1.77 -13.49
CA ILE A 438 16.13 2.03 -12.31
C ILE A 438 16.37 0.97 -11.23
N ARG A 439 16.42 -0.32 -11.59
CA ARG A 439 16.75 -1.42 -10.68
C ARG A 439 18.06 -1.19 -9.93
N SER A 440 19.06 -0.64 -10.61
CA SER A 440 20.43 -0.46 -10.09
C SER A 440 20.64 0.81 -9.28
N TYR A 441 19.83 1.86 -9.49
CA TYR A 441 20.06 3.17 -8.88
C TYR A 441 18.92 3.66 -7.97
N ALA A 442 17.71 3.14 -8.11
CA ALA A 442 16.56 3.66 -7.36
C ALA A 442 16.59 3.19 -5.89
N ALA A 443 16.92 4.09 -4.97
CA ALA A 443 16.98 3.78 -3.53
C ALA A 443 15.66 3.22 -2.98
N GLY A 444 14.52 3.75 -3.44
CA GLY A 444 13.18 3.28 -3.08
C GLY A 444 12.84 1.85 -3.53
N PHE A 445 13.63 1.29 -4.45
CA PHE A 445 13.58 -0.11 -4.86
C PHE A 445 14.58 -0.97 -4.06
N ILE A 446 15.83 -0.51 -3.93
CA ILE A 446 16.95 -1.31 -3.40
C ILE A 446 16.85 -1.53 -1.89
N PHE A 447 16.50 -0.48 -1.13
CA PHE A 447 16.61 -0.46 0.33
C PHE A 447 15.29 -0.69 1.05
N THR A 448 14.39 -1.46 0.44
CA THR A 448 13.11 -1.88 1.02
C THR A 448 12.97 -3.39 0.97
N THR A 449 12.26 -3.95 1.95
CA THR A 449 11.81 -5.34 1.88
C THR A 449 10.92 -5.52 0.65
N SER A 450 11.09 -6.65 -0.04
CA SER A 450 10.30 -7.02 -1.21
C SER A 450 8.84 -7.32 -0.86
N LEU A 451 7.96 -7.25 -1.86
CA LEU A 451 6.57 -7.63 -1.69
C LEU A 451 6.44 -9.12 -1.30
N PRO A 452 5.48 -9.48 -0.42
CA PRO A 452 5.15 -10.87 -0.12
C PRO A 452 4.90 -11.70 -1.39
N PRO A 453 5.44 -12.93 -1.53
CA PRO A 453 5.18 -13.79 -2.69
C PRO A 453 3.68 -14.03 -2.94
N VAL A 454 2.88 -14.14 -1.88
CA VAL A 454 1.41 -14.25 -1.96
C VAL A 454 0.77 -13.06 -2.69
N ASN A 455 1.21 -11.83 -2.44
CA ASN A 455 0.68 -10.65 -3.11
C ASN A 455 1.08 -10.63 -4.59
N MET A 456 2.31 -11.07 -4.91
CA MET A 456 2.80 -11.17 -6.29
C MET A 456 2.02 -12.22 -7.09
N ALA A 457 1.77 -13.38 -6.47
CA ALA A 457 1.00 -14.45 -7.08
C ALA A 457 -0.46 -14.03 -7.34
N GLY A 458 -1.11 -13.38 -6.36
CA GLY A 458 -2.46 -12.84 -6.53
C GLY A 458 -2.54 -11.79 -7.65
N ALA A 459 -1.55 -10.88 -7.73
CA ALA A 459 -1.47 -9.89 -8.80
C ALA A 459 -1.27 -10.54 -10.18
N ARG A 460 -0.36 -11.50 -10.30
CA ARG A 460 -0.10 -12.23 -11.56
C ARG A 460 -1.33 -13.02 -12.00
N ALA A 461 -2.02 -13.69 -11.07
CA ALA A 461 -3.27 -14.40 -11.37
C ALA A 461 -4.37 -13.45 -11.87
N SER A 462 -4.47 -12.29 -11.24
CA SER A 462 -5.42 -11.25 -11.63
C SER A 462 -5.15 -10.68 -13.02
N ILE A 463 -3.89 -10.37 -13.33
CA ILE A 463 -3.47 -9.90 -14.66
C ILE A 463 -3.71 -10.97 -15.71
N SER A 464 -3.30 -12.21 -15.45
CA SER A 464 -3.54 -13.35 -16.34
C SER A 464 -5.01 -13.52 -16.67
N TYR A 465 -5.88 -13.55 -15.65
CA TYR A 465 -7.32 -13.70 -15.84
C TYR A 465 -7.89 -12.54 -16.68
N GLN A 466 -7.49 -11.29 -16.38
CA GLN A 466 -8.01 -10.12 -17.09
C GLN A 466 -7.48 -9.97 -18.52
N LYS A 467 -6.29 -10.50 -18.83
CA LYS A 467 -5.82 -10.60 -20.22
C LYS A 467 -6.70 -11.51 -21.07
N GLU A 468 -7.31 -12.53 -20.45
CA GLU A 468 -8.15 -13.52 -21.14
C GLU A 468 -9.63 -13.17 -21.18
N TYR A 469 -10.15 -12.51 -20.15
CA TYR A 469 -11.58 -12.23 -20.03
C TYR A 469 -11.90 -10.74 -20.11
N ASN A 470 -12.63 -10.34 -21.15
CA ASN A 470 -13.05 -8.95 -21.38
C ASN A 470 -14.41 -8.59 -20.74
N GLY A 471 -15.22 -9.59 -20.39
CA GLY A 471 -16.60 -9.37 -19.93
C GLY A 471 -16.69 -8.53 -18.66
N ASP A 472 -15.74 -8.66 -17.74
CA ASP A 472 -15.67 -7.81 -16.54
C ASP A 472 -15.51 -6.32 -16.91
N ARG A 473 -14.68 -5.99 -17.91
CA ARG A 473 -14.49 -4.61 -18.38
C ARG A 473 -15.74 -4.08 -19.05
N GLN A 474 -16.36 -4.86 -19.93
CA GLN A 474 -17.58 -4.47 -20.64
C GLN A 474 -18.72 -4.20 -19.64
N LEU A 475 -18.96 -5.12 -18.70
CA LEU A 475 -20.02 -4.98 -17.70
C LEU A 475 -19.79 -3.76 -16.80
N LYS A 476 -18.52 -3.47 -16.43
CA LYS A 476 -18.19 -2.24 -15.71
C LYS A 476 -18.63 -0.99 -16.47
N GLN A 477 -18.35 -0.91 -17.77
CA GLN A 477 -18.70 0.27 -18.57
C GLN A 477 -20.22 0.41 -18.75
N LEU A 478 -20.93 -0.70 -18.92
CA LEU A 478 -22.41 -0.70 -18.95
C LEU A 478 -22.99 -0.15 -17.64
N ASN A 479 -22.48 -0.62 -16.49
CA ASN A 479 -22.90 -0.13 -15.18
C ASN A 479 -22.55 1.36 -14.95
N VAL A 480 -21.40 1.83 -15.47
CA VAL A 480 -21.04 3.26 -15.43
C VAL A 480 -22.00 4.09 -16.26
N ARG A 481 -22.35 3.64 -17.47
CA ARG A 481 -23.33 4.31 -18.34
C ARG A 481 -24.71 4.39 -17.68
N ASP A 482 -25.17 3.30 -17.06
CA ASP A 482 -26.43 3.29 -16.30
C ASP A 482 -26.41 4.33 -15.17
N LEU A 483 -25.38 4.34 -14.31
CA LEU A 483 -25.29 5.33 -13.23
C LEU A 483 -25.25 6.77 -13.75
N LYS A 484 -24.43 7.07 -14.77
CA LYS A 484 -24.34 8.41 -15.35
C LYS A 484 -25.71 8.87 -15.89
N SER A 485 -26.42 8.01 -16.62
CA SER A 485 -27.74 8.32 -17.18
C SER A 485 -28.78 8.60 -16.08
N ARG A 486 -28.75 7.85 -14.97
CA ARG A 486 -29.65 8.08 -13.83
C ARG A 486 -29.37 9.37 -13.10
N PHE A 487 -28.09 9.71 -12.91
CA PHE A 487 -27.69 10.97 -12.31
C PHE A 487 -28.06 12.17 -13.19
N GLU A 488 -27.87 12.06 -14.51
CA GLU A 488 -28.30 13.08 -15.46
C GLU A 488 -29.81 13.31 -15.41
N ALA A 489 -30.61 12.23 -15.41
CA ALA A 489 -32.06 12.32 -15.29
C ALA A 489 -32.57 12.96 -13.98
N LEU A 490 -31.71 13.01 -12.94
CA LEU A 490 -32.00 13.59 -11.62
C LEU A 490 -31.33 14.96 -11.42
N ASP A 491 -30.79 15.57 -12.48
CA ASP A 491 -30.09 16.87 -12.43
C ASP A 491 -28.90 16.86 -11.44
N ILE A 492 -28.26 15.70 -11.23
CA ILE A 492 -27.09 15.55 -10.37
C ILE A 492 -25.84 16.07 -11.11
N PRO A 493 -25.02 16.95 -10.50
CA PRO A 493 -23.89 17.62 -11.14
C PRO A 493 -22.67 16.69 -11.31
N VAL A 494 -22.78 15.72 -12.21
CA VAL A 494 -21.65 14.86 -12.62
C VAL A 494 -20.66 15.69 -13.43
N ILE A 495 -19.40 15.73 -13.02
CA ILE A 495 -18.32 16.33 -13.79
C ILE A 495 -18.14 15.51 -15.08
N PRO A 496 -18.27 16.14 -16.28
CA PRO A 496 -18.18 15.41 -17.54
C PRO A 496 -16.80 14.76 -17.72
N GLY A 497 -16.79 13.48 -18.10
CA GLY A 497 -15.56 12.73 -18.36
C GLY A 497 -15.83 11.40 -19.07
N PRO A 498 -14.93 10.97 -19.98
CA PRO A 498 -15.15 9.79 -20.82
C PRO A 498 -14.83 8.46 -20.12
N SER A 499 -14.30 8.52 -18.90
CA SER A 499 -13.83 7.36 -18.14
C SER A 499 -14.89 6.72 -17.23
N HIS A 500 -14.46 5.67 -16.53
CA HIS A 500 -15.26 4.91 -15.56
C HIS A 500 -15.44 5.59 -14.20
N ILE A 501 -14.85 6.78 -14.00
CA ILE A 501 -14.96 7.55 -12.76
C ILE A 501 -16.20 8.44 -12.89
N VAL A 502 -17.01 8.52 -11.83
CA VAL A 502 -18.22 9.36 -11.79
C VAL A 502 -18.08 10.36 -10.64
N PRO A 503 -17.42 11.52 -10.88
CA PRO A 503 -17.27 12.56 -9.87
C PRO A 503 -18.52 13.43 -9.84
N VAL A 504 -19.15 13.61 -8.67
CA VAL A 504 -20.29 14.50 -8.48
C VAL A 504 -19.83 15.75 -7.72
N LEU A 505 -19.93 16.91 -8.36
CA LEU A 505 -19.51 18.20 -7.82
C LEU A 505 -20.40 18.63 -6.65
N VAL A 506 -19.77 19.04 -5.55
CA VAL A 506 -20.44 19.63 -4.38
C VAL A 506 -19.96 21.07 -4.18
N GLY A 507 -18.66 21.32 -4.33
CA GLY A 507 -18.03 22.64 -4.31
C GLY A 507 -17.87 23.29 -2.94
N ASP A 508 -18.11 22.54 -1.86
CA ASP A 508 -17.81 22.95 -0.49
C ASP A 508 -17.34 21.73 0.34
N PRO A 509 -16.24 21.83 1.11
CA PRO A 509 -15.67 20.69 1.84
C PRO A 509 -16.52 20.21 3.01
N ALA A 510 -17.21 21.11 3.72
CA ALA A 510 -18.05 20.76 4.85
C ALA A 510 -19.34 20.08 4.37
N LEU A 511 -19.93 20.60 3.30
CA LEU A 511 -21.12 20.05 2.67
C LEU A 511 -20.83 18.70 2.00
N ALA A 512 -19.68 18.54 1.33
CA ALA A 512 -19.28 17.26 0.74
C ALA A 512 -19.13 16.17 1.81
N ARG A 513 -18.51 16.53 2.95
CA ARG A 513 -18.42 15.64 4.10
C ARG A 513 -19.79 15.30 4.67
N LEU A 514 -20.65 16.30 4.90
CA LEU A 514 -21.99 16.09 5.42
C LEU A 514 -22.83 15.18 4.51
N ALA A 515 -22.71 15.33 3.18
CA ALA A 515 -23.36 14.46 2.21
C ALA A 515 -22.86 13.01 2.30
N SER A 516 -21.54 12.81 2.36
CA SER A 516 -20.91 11.50 2.57
C SER A 516 -21.39 10.84 3.87
N ASP A 517 -21.39 11.59 4.98
CA ASP A 517 -21.82 11.09 6.29
C ASP A 517 -23.32 10.76 6.30
N THR A 518 -24.15 11.56 5.61
CA THR A 518 -25.60 11.33 5.47
C THR A 518 -25.90 10.07 4.64
N LEU A 519 -25.20 9.89 3.51
CA LEU A 519 -25.31 8.69 2.67
C LEU A 519 -24.94 7.42 3.44
N LEU A 520 -23.86 7.49 4.23
CA LEU A 520 -23.45 6.36 5.06
C LEU A 520 -24.48 6.05 6.14
N ALA A 521 -24.89 7.05 6.91
CA ALA A 521 -25.72 6.85 8.10
C ALA A 521 -27.19 6.53 7.81
N LYS A 522 -27.77 7.13 6.75
CA LYS A 522 -29.20 6.98 6.43
C LYS A 522 -29.48 5.96 5.33
N HIS A 523 -28.52 5.74 4.43
CA HIS A 523 -28.73 4.95 3.22
C HIS A 523 -27.81 3.73 3.12
N ASN A 524 -26.92 3.51 4.10
CA ASN A 524 -25.89 2.45 4.06
C ASN A 524 -25.02 2.53 2.80
N VAL A 525 -24.81 3.74 2.27
CA VAL A 525 -24.00 4.00 1.06
C VAL A 525 -22.67 4.62 1.51
N TYR A 526 -21.58 3.88 1.32
CA TYR A 526 -20.25 4.41 1.54
C TYR A 526 -19.67 5.00 0.25
N VAL A 527 -19.65 6.33 0.17
CA VAL A 527 -18.89 7.11 -0.80
C VAL A 527 -18.07 8.16 -0.06
N GLN A 528 -16.81 8.34 -0.43
CA GLN A 528 -15.92 9.26 0.27
C GLN A 528 -15.99 10.68 -0.32
N ALA A 529 -16.07 11.68 0.55
CA ALA A 529 -15.87 13.08 0.20
C ALA A 529 -14.41 13.38 -0.15
N ILE A 530 -14.19 14.02 -1.30
CA ILE A 530 -12.86 14.38 -1.79
C ILE A 530 -12.67 15.88 -1.66
N ASN A 531 -11.71 16.27 -0.81
CA ASN A 531 -11.39 17.66 -0.47
C ASN A 531 -9.91 17.99 -0.76
N TYR A 532 -9.54 19.26 -0.63
CA TYR A 532 -8.15 19.72 -0.66
C TYR A 532 -7.23 18.89 0.28
N PRO A 533 -5.98 18.56 -0.09
CA PRO A 533 -5.27 18.93 -1.32
C PRO A 533 -5.50 18.00 -2.52
N THR A 534 -6.44 17.06 -2.44
CA THR A 534 -6.67 16.09 -3.53
C THR A 534 -7.33 16.75 -4.74
N VAL A 535 -8.20 17.73 -4.51
CA VAL A 535 -8.83 18.57 -5.54
C VAL A 535 -8.70 20.05 -5.14
N ALA A 536 -8.86 20.95 -6.09
CA ALA A 536 -8.83 22.39 -5.82
C ALA A 536 -9.99 22.81 -4.89
N ARG A 537 -9.79 23.88 -4.11
CA ARG A 537 -10.84 24.45 -3.27
C ARG A 537 -11.98 24.97 -4.15
N GLY A 538 -13.22 24.68 -3.77
CA GLY A 538 -14.40 24.99 -4.58
C GLY A 538 -14.77 23.89 -5.59
N GLU A 539 -13.90 22.88 -5.75
CA GLU A 539 -14.17 21.71 -6.60
C GLU A 539 -14.32 20.39 -5.81
N GLU A 540 -14.69 20.49 -4.53
CA GLU A 540 -14.96 19.35 -3.66
C GLU A 540 -16.08 18.49 -4.26
N ARG A 541 -15.94 17.17 -4.13
CA ARG A 541 -16.79 16.22 -4.85
C ARG A 541 -16.98 14.91 -4.11
N LEU A 542 -18.06 14.21 -4.42
CA LEU A 542 -18.23 12.79 -4.11
C LEU A 542 -17.72 11.98 -5.30
N ARG A 543 -16.84 11.01 -5.06
CA ARG A 543 -16.24 10.21 -6.13
C ARG A 543 -16.80 8.80 -6.15
N PHE A 544 -17.69 8.53 -7.10
CA PHE A 544 -18.29 7.22 -7.30
C PHE A 544 -17.47 6.38 -8.28
N THR A 545 -17.37 5.09 -7.99
CA THR A 545 -16.64 4.10 -8.78
C THR A 545 -17.44 2.80 -8.82
N VAL A 546 -18.30 2.69 -9.83
CA VAL A 546 -19.12 1.49 -10.06
C VAL A 546 -18.25 0.34 -10.52
N THR A 547 -18.63 -0.89 -10.18
CA THR A 547 -17.93 -2.13 -10.53
C THR A 547 -18.89 -3.11 -11.22
N PRO A 548 -18.38 -4.17 -11.85
CA PRO A 548 -19.23 -5.25 -12.38
C PRO A 548 -20.08 -5.94 -11.32
N GLY A 549 -19.70 -5.86 -10.04
CA GLY A 549 -20.43 -6.48 -8.93
C GLY A 549 -21.65 -5.70 -8.44
N HIS A 550 -21.82 -4.45 -8.88
CA HIS A 550 -23.02 -3.68 -8.56
C HIS A 550 -24.16 -4.11 -9.49
N ASN A 551 -25.29 -4.53 -8.93
CA ASN A 551 -26.49 -4.86 -9.70
C ASN A 551 -27.33 -3.62 -10.05
N VAL A 552 -28.25 -3.77 -11.01
CA VAL A 552 -29.06 -2.64 -11.52
C VAL A 552 -29.94 -2.01 -10.43
N GLU A 553 -30.43 -2.80 -9.46
CA GLU A 553 -31.24 -2.31 -8.35
C GLU A 553 -30.41 -1.55 -7.32
N GLN A 554 -29.16 -1.96 -7.08
CA GLN A 554 -28.19 -1.22 -6.28
C GLN A 554 -27.91 0.14 -6.92
N ILE A 555 -27.63 0.18 -8.22
CA ILE A 555 -27.39 1.43 -8.95
C ILE A 555 -28.62 2.34 -8.90
N ALA A 556 -29.83 1.80 -9.08
CA ALA A 556 -31.06 2.56 -8.95
C ALA A 556 -31.30 3.09 -7.52
N ARG A 557 -30.99 2.29 -6.48
CA ARG A 557 -31.08 2.73 -5.07
C ARG A 557 -30.08 3.82 -4.76
N LEU A 558 -28.84 3.70 -5.24
CA LEU A 558 -27.82 4.74 -5.09
C LEU A 558 -28.31 6.07 -5.66
N ALA A 559 -28.82 6.06 -6.90
CA ALA A 559 -29.30 7.27 -7.56
C ALA A 559 -30.36 8.01 -6.73
N ARG A 560 -31.33 7.26 -6.19
CA ARG A 560 -32.35 7.82 -5.29
C ARG A 560 -31.80 8.33 -3.96
N ALA A 561 -30.85 7.61 -3.36
CA ALA A 561 -30.23 8.02 -2.09
C ALA A 561 -29.44 9.33 -2.24
N VAL A 562 -28.69 9.46 -3.35
CA VAL A 562 -27.96 10.70 -3.68
C VAL A 562 -28.94 11.85 -3.92
N ASP A 563 -30.00 11.63 -4.69
CA ASP A 563 -31.03 12.65 -4.95
C ASP A 563 -31.73 13.13 -3.66
N GLN A 564 -32.10 12.20 -2.78
CA GLN A 564 -32.68 12.52 -1.47
C GLN A 564 -31.71 13.34 -0.61
N THR A 565 -30.44 12.91 -0.54
CA THR A 565 -29.39 13.62 0.22
C THR A 565 -29.16 15.03 -0.35
N PHE A 566 -29.09 15.18 -1.67
CA PHE A 566 -28.89 16.47 -2.32
C PHE A 566 -30.06 17.43 -2.04
N THR A 567 -31.28 16.92 -2.08
CA THR A 567 -32.48 17.70 -1.75
C THR A 567 -32.50 18.12 -0.28
N GLU A 568 -32.27 17.19 0.65
CA GLU A 568 -32.28 17.48 2.09
C GLU A 568 -31.23 18.53 2.48
N LEU A 569 -30.04 18.43 1.90
CA LEU A 569 -28.91 19.30 2.24
C LEU A 569 -28.84 20.58 1.37
N GLY A 570 -29.76 20.78 0.43
CA GLY A 570 -29.76 21.94 -0.47
C GLY A 570 -28.51 22.04 -1.34
N ILE A 571 -27.98 20.90 -1.79
CA ILE A 571 -26.79 20.86 -2.65
C ILE A 571 -27.19 21.27 -4.08
N LYS A 572 -26.38 22.15 -4.68
CA LYS A 572 -26.60 22.66 -6.04
C LYS A 572 -26.73 21.53 -7.06
N ARG A 573 -27.74 21.64 -7.92
CA ARG A 573 -27.95 20.75 -9.08
C ARG A 573 -27.16 21.22 -10.31
N THR A 574 -27.13 20.45 -11.39
CA THR A 574 -26.46 20.89 -12.64
C THR A 574 -27.07 22.19 -13.15
N SER A 575 -28.40 22.31 -13.12
CA SER A 575 -29.10 23.54 -13.48
C SER A 575 -28.76 24.75 -12.60
N ASP A 576 -28.44 24.55 -11.32
CA ASP A 576 -28.02 25.64 -10.43
C ASP A 576 -26.59 26.10 -10.72
N TRP A 577 -25.68 25.16 -11.01
CA TRP A 577 -24.34 25.52 -11.49
C TRP A 577 -24.39 26.29 -12.81
N ALA A 578 -25.32 25.94 -13.71
CA ALA A 578 -25.50 26.67 -14.96
C ALA A 578 -25.91 28.14 -14.75
N LYS A 579 -26.79 28.41 -13.78
CA LYS A 579 -27.16 29.79 -13.39
C LYS A 579 -25.97 30.59 -12.84
N LEU A 580 -24.94 29.92 -12.33
CA LEU A 580 -23.70 30.52 -11.82
C LEU A 580 -22.59 30.63 -12.87
N GLY A 581 -22.85 30.28 -14.14
CA GLY A 581 -21.87 30.28 -15.22
C GLY A 581 -21.05 29.00 -15.35
N GLY A 582 -21.41 27.96 -14.60
CA GLY A 582 -20.76 26.66 -14.59
C GLY A 582 -19.48 26.59 -13.74
N HIS A 583 -19.10 25.38 -13.35
CA HIS A 583 -17.88 25.13 -12.56
C HIS A 583 -17.35 23.72 -12.79
N ALA A 584 -16.02 23.57 -12.87
CA ALA A 584 -15.36 22.28 -13.12
C ALA A 584 -15.96 21.48 -14.30
N GLY A 585 -16.47 22.16 -15.33
CA GLY A 585 -17.13 21.56 -16.50
C GLY A 585 -18.63 21.25 -16.33
N VAL A 586 -19.20 21.41 -15.14
CA VAL A 586 -20.64 21.26 -14.88
C VAL A 586 -21.37 22.56 -15.19
N GLY A 587 -22.49 22.49 -15.92
CA GLY A 587 -23.35 23.65 -16.18
C GLY A 587 -22.71 24.74 -17.04
N VAL A 588 -21.66 24.43 -17.80
CA VAL A 588 -21.06 25.41 -18.72
C VAL A 588 -21.93 25.59 -19.97
N ALA A 589 -21.97 26.79 -20.54
CA ALA A 589 -22.86 27.12 -21.67
C ALA A 589 -22.54 26.33 -22.95
N ASP A 590 -21.26 26.12 -23.24
CA ASP A 590 -20.77 25.37 -24.40
C ASP A 590 -19.95 24.15 -23.92
N PRO A 591 -20.60 23.08 -23.43
CA PRO A 591 -19.89 21.90 -22.95
C PRO A 591 -19.20 21.20 -24.11
N LYS A 592 -17.95 20.74 -23.89
CA LYS A 592 -17.29 19.83 -24.83
C LYS A 592 -18.09 18.55 -24.94
N ASP A 593 -18.25 18.03 -26.16
CA ASP A 593 -18.83 16.71 -26.38
C ASP A 593 -17.90 15.65 -25.78
N VAL A 594 -18.39 14.91 -24.78
CA VAL A 594 -17.61 13.89 -24.06
C VAL A 594 -18.15 12.51 -24.42
N LYS A 595 -17.45 11.84 -25.34
CA LYS A 595 -17.76 10.47 -25.73
C LYS A 595 -17.06 9.46 -24.82
N PRO A 596 -17.72 8.39 -24.36
CA PRO A 596 -17.06 7.31 -23.63
C PRO A 596 -15.89 6.74 -24.43
N VAL A 597 -14.81 6.36 -23.75
CA VAL A 597 -13.65 5.72 -24.40
C VAL A 597 -14.05 4.41 -25.09
N TRP A 598 -14.89 3.61 -24.43
CA TRP A 598 -15.42 2.37 -24.97
C TRP A 598 -16.59 2.63 -25.93
N SER A 599 -16.47 2.20 -27.18
CA SER A 599 -17.54 2.24 -28.18
C SER A 599 -18.60 1.16 -27.95
N ASP A 600 -19.77 1.33 -28.55
CA ASP A 600 -20.87 0.36 -28.45
C ASP A 600 -20.49 -1.00 -29.08
N GLU A 601 -19.72 -0.97 -30.16
CA GLU A 601 -19.14 -2.16 -30.78
C GLU A 601 -18.18 -2.89 -29.84
N GLN A 602 -17.26 -2.17 -29.19
CA GLN A 602 -16.32 -2.78 -28.23
C GLN A 602 -17.02 -3.33 -26.98
N LEU A 603 -18.20 -2.79 -26.64
CA LEU A 603 -19.05 -3.31 -25.56
C LEU A 603 -19.90 -4.51 -25.98
N GLY A 604 -19.89 -4.90 -27.25
CA GLY A 604 -20.69 -6.02 -27.76
C GLY A 604 -22.19 -5.69 -27.90
N LEU A 605 -22.54 -4.40 -27.96
CA LEU A 605 -23.94 -3.96 -28.08
C LEU A 605 -24.48 -4.13 -29.51
N HIS A 606 -23.61 -4.13 -30.52
CA HIS A 606 -24.00 -4.29 -31.92
C HIS A 606 -24.14 -5.76 -32.34
N ASP A 607 -23.34 -6.66 -31.75
CA ASP A 607 -23.28 -8.09 -32.11
C ASP A 607 -23.95 -9.02 -31.07
N GLY A 608 -24.50 -8.44 -29.99
CA GLY A 608 -25.17 -9.18 -28.93
C GLY A 608 -24.23 -9.91 -27.97
N THR A 609 -22.91 -9.65 -28.03
CA THR A 609 -21.92 -10.26 -27.14
C THR A 609 -21.77 -9.53 -25.80
N ALA A 610 -22.49 -8.42 -25.60
CA ALA A 610 -22.47 -7.67 -24.35
C ALA A 610 -22.81 -8.57 -23.14
N PRO A 611 -22.06 -8.46 -22.03
CA PRO A 611 -22.34 -9.24 -20.84
C PRO A 611 -23.68 -8.82 -20.22
N ALA A 612 -24.41 -9.79 -19.69
CA ALA A 612 -25.64 -9.54 -18.96
C ALA A 612 -25.37 -8.70 -17.70
N VAL A 613 -26.22 -7.70 -17.47
CA VAL A 613 -26.25 -6.95 -16.22
C VAL A 613 -26.69 -7.84 -15.06
N LEU A 614 -26.21 -7.53 -13.85
CA LEU A 614 -26.57 -8.30 -12.65
C LEU A 614 -27.87 -7.79 -12.04
N HIS A 615 -28.66 -8.73 -11.53
CA HIS A 615 -29.82 -8.55 -10.65
C HIS A 615 -29.55 -9.14 -9.26
N PRO A 616 -30.41 -8.91 -8.24
CA PRO A 616 -30.15 -9.31 -6.88
C PRO A 616 -30.15 -10.84 -6.76
N GLY A 617 -29.17 -11.39 -6.04
CA GLY A 617 -28.98 -12.83 -5.89
C GLY A 617 -28.21 -13.49 -7.04
N GLN A 618 -27.99 -12.80 -8.17
CA GLN A 618 -27.12 -13.30 -9.23
C GLN A 618 -25.64 -13.12 -8.85
N LYS A 619 -24.81 -14.08 -9.28
CA LYS A 619 -23.36 -14.03 -9.11
C LYS A 619 -22.72 -13.57 -10.42
N ARG A 620 -21.59 -12.87 -10.31
CA ARG A 620 -20.74 -12.55 -11.47
C ARG A 620 -20.33 -13.82 -12.21
N VAL A 621 -20.16 -13.70 -13.52
CA VAL A 621 -19.54 -14.74 -14.33
C VAL A 621 -18.06 -14.87 -13.94
N VAL A 622 -17.60 -16.11 -13.83
CA VAL A 622 -16.17 -16.45 -13.71
C VAL A 622 -15.82 -17.30 -14.93
N ASP A 623 -15.04 -16.73 -15.84
CA ASP A 623 -14.70 -17.35 -17.11
C ASP A 623 -13.79 -18.56 -16.91
N GLN A 624 -14.28 -19.75 -17.26
CA GLN A 624 -13.58 -21.00 -16.97
C GLN A 624 -12.29 -21.15 -17.79
N ARG A 625 -12.26 -20.62 -19.03
CA ARG A 625 -11.08 -20.62 -19.88
C ARG A 625 -9.98 -19.75 -19.25
N ALA A 626 -10.31 -18.54 -18.81
CA ALA A 626 -9.39 -17.65 -18.11
C ALA A 626 -8.89 -18.26 -16.79
N VAL A 627 -9.75 -18.98 -16.04
CA VAL A 627 -9.34 -19.73 -14.84
C VAL A 627 -8.32 -20.80 -15.19
N GLN A 628 -8.58 -21.61 -16.21
CA GLN A 628 -7.67 -22.68 -16.64
C GLN A 628 -6.30 -22.12 -17.05
N VAL A 629 -6.27 -21.17 -17.98
CA VAL A 629 -5.03 -20.52 -18.46
C VAL A 629 -4.26 -19.91 -17.30
N THR A 630 -4.97 -19.29 -16.35
CA THR A 630 -4.34 -18.70 -15.16
C THR A 630 -3.71 -19.76 -14.29
N ARG A 631 -4.37 -20.89 -14.00
CA ARG A 631 -3.79 -21.98 -13.20
C ARG A 631 -2.54 -22.56 -13.85
N GLU A 632 -2.59 -22.78 -15.17
CA GLU A 632 -1.46 -23.34 -15.94
C GLU A 632 -0.19 -22.50 -15.82
N LYS A 633 -0.31 -21.16 -15.79
CA LYS A 633 0.84 -20.25 -15.59
C LYS A 633 1.57 -20.41 -14.26
N PHE A 634 0.96 -21.05 -13.26
CA PHE A 634 1.57 -21.30 -11.96
C PHE A 634 2.13 -22.72 -11.80
N ASN A 635 1.98 -23.59 -12.80
CA ASN A 635 2.39 -25.00 -12.70
C ASN A 635 3.87 -25.15 -12.32
N ASP A 636 4.75 -24.31 -12.88
CA ASP A 636 6.20 -24.39 -12.63
C ASP A 636 6.60 -24.03 -11.19
N LEU A 637 5.79 -23.22 -10.49
CA LEU A 637 6.09 -22.74 -9.14
C LEU A 637 5.22 -23.41 -8.05
N LEU A 638 3.97 -23.76 -8.37
CA LEU A 638 2.99 -24.27 -7.41
C LEU A 638 2.46 -25.66 -7.77
N GLY A 639 2.99 -26.30 -8.82
CA GLY A 639 2.43 -27.53 -9.38
C GLY A 639 1.07 -27.33 -10.06
N PRO A 640 0.52 -28.38 -10.72
CA PRO A 640 -0.83 -28.33 -11.25
C PRO A 640 -1.84 -28.09 -10.14
N TYR A 641 -2.90 -27.34 -10.45
CA TYR A 641 -4.03 -27.23 -9.54
C TYR A 641 -4.71 -28.60 -9.38
N VAL A 642 -4.86 -29.04 -8.14
CA VAL A 642 -5.64 -30.23 -7.78
C VAL A 642 -6.84 -29.73 -7.01
N GLU A 643 -8.04 -30.13 -7.44
CA GLU A 643 -9.24 -29.81 -6.67
C GLU A 643 -9.12 -30.39 -5.26
N PRO A 644 -9.45 -29.62 -4.21
CA PRO A 644 -9.49 -30.15 -2.86
C PRO A 644 -10.46 -31.32 -2.84
N THR A 645 -9.95 -32.55 -2.69
CA THR A 645 -10.79 -33.68 -2.34
C THR A 645 -11.34 -33.42 -0.93
N ALA A 646 -12.53 -33.91 -0.60
CA ALA A 646 -13.16 -33.70 0.71
C ALA A 646 -12.39 -34.33 1.91
N ALA A 647 -11.13 -34.75 1.71
CA ALA A 647 -10.24 -35.18 2.76
C ALA A 647 -9.60 -33.95 3.42
N SER A 648 -10.04 -33.67 4.65
CA SER A 648 -9.48 -32.66 5.55
C SER A 648 -7.94 -32.65 5.50
N PRO A 649 -7.28 -31.48 5.51
CA PRO A 649 -5.86 -31.47 5.83
C PRO A 649 -5.70 -32.05 7.22
N GLU A 650 -4.89 -33.11 7.35
CA GLU A 650 -4.35 -33.53 8.63
C GLU A 650 -3.60 -32.34 9.22
N VAL A 651 -4.28 -31.58 10.06
CA VAL A 651 -3.62 -30.80 11.09
C VAL A 651 -2.80 -31.82 11.86
N LEU A 652 -1.48 -31.78 11.73
CA LEU A 652 -0.56 -32.45 12.64
C LEU A 652 -0.95 -32.05 14.07
N LYS A 653 -1.82 -32.85 14.69
CA LYS A 653 -1.99 -32.88 16.14
C LYS A 653 -0.70 -33.47 16.67
N ALA A 654 0.32 -32.62 16.82
CA ALA A 654 1.33 -32.90 17.82
C ALA A 654 0.60 -32.90 19.17
N GLU A 655 0.15 -34.07 19.61
CA GLU A 655 -0.19 -34.31 21.01
C GLU A 655 1.07 -34.08 21.83
N LEU A 656 1.31 -32.83 22.22
CA LEU A 656 2.11 -32.57 23.40
C LEU A 656 1.33 -33.20 24.57
N PRO A 657 1.90 -34.19 25.29
CA PRO A 657 1.23 -34.74 26.44
C PRO A 657 1.00 -33.61 27.42
N LEU A 658 -0.27 -33.28 27.67
CA LEU A 658 -0.69 -32.49 28.81
C LEU A 658 -0.20 -33.24 30.05
N SER A 659 0.95 -32.82 30.58
CA SER A 659 1.39 -33.27 31.89
C SER A 659 0.30 -32.92 32.89
N ALA A 660 -0.09 -33.93 33.66
CA ALA A 660 -1.15 -33.87 34.66
C ALA A 660 -1.01 -32.64 35.57
N PRO A 661 -2.13 -32.06 36.06
CA PRO A 661 -2.05 -30.96 37.01
C PRO A 661 -1.28 -31.42 38.24
N LEU A 662 -0.17 -30.73 38.54
CA LEU A 662 0.54 -30.87 39.80
C LEU A 662 -0.45 -30.58 40.92
N ALA A 663 -0.87 -31.64 41.61
CA ALA A 663 -1.60 -31.56 42.86
C ALA A 663 -0.70 -30.82 43.86
N ALA A 664 -1.01 -29.54 44.10
CA ALA A 664 -0.39 -28.78 45.16
C ALA A 664 -0.92 -29.35 46.49
N SER A 665 -0.14 -30.25 47.09
CA SER A 665 -0.26 -30.63 48.49
C SER A 665 -0.06 -29.38 49.34
N ILE A 666 -1.15 -28.85 49.88
CA ILE A 666 -1.12 -27.81 50.92
C ILE A 666 -0.70 -28.53 52.22
N PRO A 667 0.41 -28.14 52.87
CA PRO A 667 0.70 -28.60 54.22
C PRO A 667 -0.27 -27.91 55.18
N ALA A 668 -1.07 -28.72 55.87
CA ALA A 668 -1.88 -28.31 57.02
C ALA A 668 -1.03 -28.26 58.30
N ALA A 669 -1.56 -27.53 59.29
CA ALA A 669 -1.07 -27.26 60.65
C ALA A 669 -0.23 -25.96 60.75
N VAL A 670 -0.54 -24.98 61.61
CA VAL A 670 -1.02 -25.06 63.01
C VAL A 670 -1.79 -23.78 63.40
N ALA A 671 -3.06 -23.98 63.85
CA ALA A 671 -3.70 -23.52 65.11
C ALA A 671 -3.65 -22.03 65.53
N ALA A 672 -4.56 -21.42 66.28
CA ALA A 672 -5.88 -21.72 66.85
C ALA A 672 -6.35 -20.39 67.51
N ALA A 673 -7.66 -20.14 67.62
CA ALA A 673 -8.32 -19.57 68.81
C ALA A 673 -9.80 -19.22 68.53
N SER A 674 -10.71 -19.96 69.19
CA SER A 674 -12.00 -19.55 69.80
C SER A 674 -13.03 -18.78 68.95
N ALA A 675 -14.32 -19.13 68.89
CA ALA A 675 -15.15 -20.06 69.66
C ALA A 675 -16.37 -20.46 68.79
#